data_AF-A0A7X6UQC5-F1
#
_entry.id   AF-A0A7X6UQC5-F1
#
_cell.length_a   1.000
_cell.length_b   1.000
_cell.length_c   1.000
_cell.angle_alpha   90.00
_cell.angle_beta   90.00
_cell.angle_gamma   90.00
#
_symmetry.space_group_name_H-M   'P 1'
#
loop_
_entity.id
_entity.type
_entity.pdbx_description
1 polymer ?
#
loop_
_entity_poly.entity_id
_entity_poly.type
_entity_poly.pdbx_seq_one_letter_code
_entity_poly.pdbx_strand_id
1 'polypeptide(L)'
;MIPGGLTIYPTINERSRSITGIEVEPGASLNLGGYDLTVNGEARFYGSVLCESDETLSLRGDTDWTGGSFQSAFSTIIIDGDSAQSFTPDGLSFYEIIIENSSTVTFTGGFTAYSLLAEPAPGESRSIVFPSGELVTLEVLSLLSPIGTTLISLRSSDLNQFWNLSVNKGYSIRGVDVCDSDARFGEKLFVSGSLDSGNNMNWDFDQSWIEWTGEGGNGRFDNTANWYPSVVPGADDMVRIAGSQVITSLSPVTIKALSMGCGRQNSELIAYAELNVLNNLYLLDGSTMALNRPSRVDGNAVIFAGGTLTHSINSTVESNRLNVAVGGDMTIYNGASVDVKGKGYATSQGPGGTSGVNGGSYGGRGHATSKLCYGSIMAPTNIGSGGGYGGGGGAIRLAIAGQLVHNGIMNAEPVTAGHPTGAAGSIWLTFASLYGAGVINANGVVGGGGGRISLTATSPGYDLNEFNGIIVAEGAVGTTYKGGGGTIYLENVSDGFGKGKVIVEAGGGSGSNYTDFNTNVVETIFHKLVFREGGHFAVATNHHIEVSGVWSNAALFTGLPGATVSFTDRYQDTSKIFGGVFVNLVATNHGVHLEFDEDSTNVILPNGSVTMMGKSESERMLLRSSTPGESWIFHVDPSASQNIWCVDVQDSDASSGAPVTAILSQDTGNNKNWLFNNYPPGIVNRWTGAENNLWNNSDNWHSGREPYPEDLILIPGGLSIYPTINERSRSVAGIEVEPGASLNLGGYDLTVNGYAKFYGTLVCESDETLSFRGNTDWTGGSFQPAFSKIIIDGDSPQSFTPDGLLFYEIIIENPSAVTFTGGFTACFLFVEPAPGESRSLVFRSGELVTLEGLSLLSPLGTCSITLRSSTLNQFWNLSVNKGYTIRGVDVRDSDARFGEKLFASGSLDTGNNMNWDFDQSWAEWTSGAGDCRFDNKDNWYPSVIPGAGDMLRIEGRQPVSIVYPVTIKGLSKGGGRQNSELTAFADLKVSNNVYLLSNSTLALNRPSRADGNVVIFAGGTLTHSINSTVESNKLNVAIGGDMTVFYGGSVDVAGKGFAIGFGPGGTGGVVGGSYGGRGGAGSGSTSKPCYGSILAPTSLGSGGGYARAGGAVFLTITGQLVHNGLMSGDSVTFGYPTGSGGSIWLTFASLFGEGVIRAN
;
A
#
# COMPACT_ATOMS: atom_id res chain seq x y z
N MET A 1 25.87 55.92 20.86
CA MET A 1 27.23 55.64 20.38
C MET A 1 27.80 54.50 21.21
N ILE A 2 28.21 53.42 20.56
CA ILE A 2 28.87 52.25 21.14
C ILE A 2 30.29 52.26 20.57
N PRO A 3 31.29 52.66 21.36
CA PRO A 3 32.64 52.89 20.85
C PRO A 3 33.40 51.57 20.64
N GLY A 4 34.35 51.59 19.70
CA GLY A 4 35.27 50.47 19.48
C GLY A 4 36.24 50.28 20.66
N GLY A 5 36.67 49.03 20.89
CA GLY A 5 37.72 48.70 21.86
C GLY A 5 37.25 48.44 23.30
N LEU A 6 35.95 48.19 23.51
CA LEU A 6 35.41 47.76 24.80
C LEU A 6 35.67 46.25 25.03
N THR A 7 35.80 45.86 26.31
CA THR A 7 35.94 44.44 26.70
C THR A 7 34.61 43.69 26.68
N ILE A 8 33.50 44.40 26.85
CA ILE A 8 32.13 43.87 26.85
C ILE A 8 31.26 44.88 26.12
N TYR A 9 30.52 44.39 25.13
CA TYR A 9 29.60 45.18 24.32
C TYR A 9 28.15 45.04 24.82
N PRO A 10 27.28 46.03 24.55
CA PRO A 10 25.91 46.02 25.04
C PRO A 10 25.06 44.90 24.40
N THR A 11 24.29 44.24 25.25
CA THR A 11 23.18 43.34 24.88
C THR A 11 21.88 43.92 25.43
N ILE A 12 20.82 43.99 24.62
CA ILE A 12 19.48 44.30 25.14
C ILE A 12 18.99 43.05 25.89
N ASN A 13 18.68 43.19 27.19
CA ASN A 13 18.50 42.04 28.09
C ASN A 13 17.30 42.13 29.04
N GLU A 14 16.43 43.12 28.85
CA GLU A 14 15.29 43.38 29.76
C GLU A 14 13.95 43.52 29.03
N ARG A 15 13.93 44.31 27.95
CA ARG A 15 12.75 44.66 27.16
C ARG A 15 13.15 45.37 25.87
N SER A 16 12.27 45.34 24.87
CA SER A 16 12.39 46.12 23.64
C SER A 16 12.62 47.61 23.93
N ARG A 17 13.44 48.26 23.11
CA ARG A 17 13.87 49.66 23.32
C ARG A 17 13.50 50.54 22.13
N SER A 18 13.24 51.81 22.42
CA SER A 18 13.12 52.86 21.41
C SER A 18 14.11 53.97 21.72
N ILE A 19 14.92 54.35 20.75
CA ILE A 19 16.01 55.34 20.89
C ILE A 19 15.93 56.37 19.76
N THR A 20 16.61 57.51 19.94
CA THR A 20 16.58 58.63 18.97
C THR A 20 17.58 58.50 17.83
N GLY A 21 18.61 57.67 17.99
CA GLY A 21 19.67 57.45 17.02
C GLY A 21 20.71 56.49 17.58
N ILE A 22 21.48 55.85 16.72
CA ILE A 22 22.51 54.89 17.13
C ILE A 22 23.75 54.99 16.25
N GLU A 23 24.89 54.73 16.86
CA GLU A 23 26.15 54.55 16.17
C GLU A 23 26.89 53.40 16.83
N VAL A 24 27.18 52.34 16.08
CA VAL A 24 28.04 51.22 16.45
C VAL A 24 29.34 51.39 15.69
N GLU A 25 30.41 51.78 16.38
CA GLU A 25 31.70 52.08 15.74
C GLU A 25 32.40 50.81 15.21
N PRO A 26 33.37 50.94 14.29
CA PRO A 26 34.18 49.82 13.83
C PRO A 26 34.82 49.03 14.99
N GLY A 27 34.69 47.70 14.95
CA GLY A 27 35.17 46.81 16.00
C GLY A 27 34.29 46.74 17.26
N ALA A 28 33.18 47.47 17.31
CA ALA A 28 32.14 47.34 18.33
C ALA A 28 31.04 46.35 17.94
N SER A 29 30.25 45.91 18.92
CA SER A 29 29.05 45.11 18.64
C SER A 29 27.81 45.58 19.41
N LEU A 30 26.64 45.23 18.91
CA LEU A 30 25.35 45.34 19.58
C LEU A 30 24.62 44.01 19.44
N ASN A 31 24.24 43.37 20.54
CA ASN A 31 23.40 42.19 20.53
C ASN A 31 21.96 42.57 20.94
N LEU A 32 20.96 42.20 20.15
CA LEU A 32 19.56 42.45 20.45
C LEU A 32 18.99 41.49 21.51
N GLY A 33 19.63 40.34 21.76
CA GLY A 33 19.36 39.47 22.90
C GLY A 33 17.91 38.99 23.02
N GLY A 34 17.21 38.79 21.88
CA GLY A 34 15.81 38.40 21.83
C GLY A 34 14.80 39.55 21.96
N TYR A 35 15.21 40.82 21.88
CA TYR A 35 14.34 41.98 22.03
C TYR A 35 14.39 42.97 20.85
N ASP A 36 13.26 43.64 20.57
CA ASP A 36 13.17 44.60 19.47
C ASP A 36 13.87 45.94 19.77
N LEU A 37 14.31 46.60 18.71
CA LEU A 37 14.90 47.93 18.76
C LEU A 37 14.27 48.85 17.72
N THR A 38 13.72 49.98 18.16
CA THR A 38 13.29 51.08 17.28
C THR A 38 14.29 52.23 17.35
N VAL A 39 14.81 52.66 16.20
CA VAL A 39 15.68 53.84 16.06
C VAL A 39 14.89 54.93 15.33
N ASN A 40 14.55 56.01 16.04
CA ASN A 40 13.71 57.09 15.51
C ASN A 40 14.46 58.13 14.65
N GLY A 41 15.78 58.02 14.52
CA GLY A 41 16.63 58.94 13.76
C GLY A 41 17.77 58.18 13.07
N GLU A 42 18.91 58.84 12.84
CA GLU A 42 20.04 58.21 12.12
C GLU A 42 20.57 56.95 12.83
N ALA A 43 20.86 55.92 12.03
CA ALA A 43 21.43 54.66 12.48
C ALA A 43 22.72 54.34 11.70
N ARG A 44 23.86 54.37 12.39
CA ARG A 44 25.17 54.02 11.82
C ARG A 44 25.65 52.71 12.43
N PHE A 45 25.83 51.69 11.62
CA PHE A 45 26.22 50.34 12.03
C PHE A 45 27.53 49.94 11.37
N TYR A 46 28.62 50.63 11.73
CA TYR A 46 29.96 50.33 11.23
C TYR A 46 30.63 49.15 11.95
N GLY A 47 30.04 48.67 13.06
CA GLY A 47 30.41 47.45 13.76
C GLY A 47 29.45 46.29 13.51
N SER A 48 29.39 45.33 14.44
CA SER A 48 28.53 44.14 14.33
C SER A 48 27.17 44.33 15.03
N VAL A 49 26.08 43.97 14.35
CA VAL A 49 24.75 43.81 14.99
C VAL A 49 24.36 42.33 14.96
N LEU A 50 23.97 41.79 16.12
CA LEU A 50 23.64 40.38 16.30
C LEU A 50 22.19 40.21 16.74
N CYS A 51 21.47 39.35 16.04
CA CYS A 51 20.15 38.84 16.42
C CYS A 51 20.29 37.37 16.84
N GLU A 52 19.51 36.94 17.83
CA GLU A 52 19.51 35.58 18.39
C GLU A 52 18.29 34.76 17.94
N SER A 53 17.20 35.40 17.51
CA SER A 53 15.91 34.78 17.14
C SER A 53 15.19 35.61 16.05
N ASP A 54 14.00 36.13 16.34
CA ASP A 54 13.02 36.80 15.51
C ASP A 54 12.89 38.30 15.86
N GLU A 55 13.98 38.89 16.37
CA GLU A 55 13.98 40.29 16.81
C GLU A 55 13.63 41.26 15.66
N THR A 56 12.90 42.33 16.00
CA THR A 56 12.59 43.41 15.05
C THR A 56 13.51 44.62 15.24
N LEU A 57 14.16 45.08 14.16
CA LEU A 57 14.90 46.34 14.11
C LEU A 57 14.16 47.35 13.22
N SER A 58 13.44 48.30 13.83
CA SER A 58 12.71 49.36 13.11
C SER A 58 13.56 50.63 12.98
N LEU A 59 13.72 51.12 11.75
CA LEU A 59 14.63 52.22 11.39
C LEU A 59 13.84 53.35 10.73
N ARG A 60 13.78 54.52 11.39
CA ARG A 60 12.99 55.67 10.93
C ARG A 60 13.79 56.83 10.33
N GLY A 61 15.11 56.70 10.28
CA GLY A 61 16.02 57.67 9.69
C GLY A 61 17.08 56.98 8.83
N ASP A 62 17.94 57.78 8.20
CA ASP A 62 19.02 57.29 7.33
C ASP A 62 19.84 56.21 8.05
N THR A 63 20.05 55.10 7.35
CA THR A 63 20.77 53.94 7.88
C THR A 63 21.99 53.62 7.05
N ASP A 64 23.13 53.45 7.71
CA ASP A 64 24.41 53.17 7.06
C ASP A 64 25.12 51.98 7.71
N TRP A 65 25.28 50.88 6.97
CA TRP A 65 26.04 49.68 7.36
C TRP A 65 27.43 49.58 6.74
N THR A 66 27.95 50.64 6.13
CA THR A 66 29.25 50.60 5.44
C THR A 66 30.37 50.04 6.34
N GLY A 67 31.00 48.94 5.90
CA GLY A 67 32.07 48.24 6.64
C GLY A 67 31.63 47.48 7.89
N GLY A 68 30.33 47.45 8.19
CA GLY A 68 29.75 46.73 9.32
C GLY A 68 29.47 45.25 9.04
N SER A 69 28.83 44.58 10.01
CA SER A 69 28.36 43.20 9.84
C SER A 69 27.01 42.98 10.52
N PHE A 70 26.22 42.07 9.97
CA PHE A 70 24.91 41.71 10.51
C PHE A 70 24.75 40.19 10.58
N GLN A 71 24.44 39.69 11.77
CA GLN A 71 23.99 38.31 11.98
C GLN A 71 22.47 38.32 12.10
N SER A 72 21.80 37.94 11.02
CA SER A 72 20.35 38.14 10.87
C SER A 72 19.50 37.20 11.72
N ALA A 73 19.92 35.96 11.99
CA ALA A 73 19.01 34.91 12.49
C ALA A 73 17.69 34.91 11.67
N PHE A 74 16.53 34.92 12.32
CA PHE A 74 15.19 35.07 11.71
C PHE A 74 14.61 36.49 11.90
N SER A 75 15.47 37.50 12.08
CA SER A 75 15.06 38.88 12.38
C SER A 75 14.33 39.60 11.25
N THR A 76 13.58 40.65 11.62
CA THR A 76 12.87 41.54 10.70
C THR A 76 13.46 42.95 10.78
N ILE A 77 13.89 43.48 9.63
CA ILE A 77 14.24 44.89 9.48
C ILE A 77 13.00 45.64 8.97
N ILE A 78 12.52 46.63 9.73
CA ILE A 78 11.43 47.51 9.29
C ILE A 78 12.01 48.88 8.93
N ILE A 79 11.92 49.25 7.67
CA ILE A 79 12.25 50.60 7.20
C ILE A 79 10.95 51.43 7.27
N ASP A 80 10.81 52.21 8.34
CA ASP A 80 9.61 52.98 8.70
C ASP A 80 9.87 54.49 8.53
N GLY A 81 8.83 55.33 8.50
CA GLY A 81 8.97 56.78 8.45
C GLY A 81 8.06 57.49 7.45
N ASP A 82 8.07 58.82 7.48
CA ASP A 82 7.29 59.70 6.60
C ASP A 82 8.15 60.61 5.71
N SER A 83 9.46 60.50 5.83
CA SER A 83 10.46 61.30 5.14
C SER A 83 11.34 60.40 4.27
N ALA A 84 11.94 60.98 3.22
CA ALA A 84 12.85 60.23 2.36
C ALA A 84 14.03 59.69 3.19
N GLN A 85 14.40 58.45 2.94
CA GLN A 85 15.35 57.69 3.76
C GLN A 85 16.34 56.95 2.85
N SER A 86 17.61 57.00 3.22
CA SER A 86 18.67 56.18 2.63
C SER A 86 18.94 54.94 3.49
N PHE A 87 19.20 53.82 2.82
CA PHE A 87 19.57 52.56 3.44
C PHE A 87 20.78 52.00 2.71
N THR A 88 21.94 52.01 3.36
CA THR A 88 23.19 51.46 2.81
C THR A 88 23.44 50.07 3.39
N PRO A 89 23.10 48.98 2.68
CA PRO A 89 23.28 47.61 3.17
C PRO A 89 24.71 47.07 3.02
N ASP A 90 25.53 47.66 2.14
CA ASP A 90 26.92 47.26 1.88
C ASP A 90 27.13 45.75 1.60
N GLY A 91 26.24 45.14 0.80
CA GLY A 91 26.36 43.72 0.42
C GLY A 91 25.95 42.73 1.51
N LEU A 92 25.40 43.18 2.64
CA LEU A 92 25.00 42.32 3.75
C LEU A 92 23.82 41.40 3.40
N SER A 93 23.69 40.34 4.21
CA SER A 93 22.58 39.39 4.16
C SER A 93 21.58 39.66 5.29
N PHE A 94 20.31 39.77 4.94
CA PHE A 94 19.19 39.96 5.85
C PHE A 94 18.26 38.75 5.82
N TYR A 95 17.44 38.59 6.85
CA TYR A 95 16.35 37.61 6.78
C TYR A 95 15.13 38.27 6.13
N GLU A 96 14.38 39.09 6.88
CA GLU A 96 13.24 39.82 6.34
C GLU A 96 13.47 41.34 6.33
N ILE A 97 13.05 42.00 5.25
CA ILE A 97 13.00 43.46 5.14
C ILE A 97 11.55 43.88 4.82
N ILE A 98 10.97 44.76 5.63
CA ILE A 98 9.64 45.34 5.44
C ILE A 98 9.77 46.84 5.18
N ILE A 99 9.14 47.32 4.09
CA ILE A 99 9.07 48.74 3.76
C ILE A 99 7.74 49.34 4.22
N GLU A 100 7.78 50.09 5.32
CA GLU A 100 6.65 50.84 5.89
C GLU A 100 6.77 52.35 5.69
N ASN A 101 7.92 52.83 5.22
CA ASN A 101 8.15 54.25 4.96
C ASN A 101 7.18 54.77 3.88
N SER A 102 6.48 55.88 4.14
CA SER A 102 5.46 56.47 3.24
C SER A 102 6.02 57.45 2.20
N SER A 103 7.33 57.64 2.22
CA SER A 103 8.10 58.43 1.27
C SER A 103 9.01 57.51 0.43
N THR A 104 10.13 58.05 -0.06
CA THR A 104 11.10 57.30 -0.86
C THR A 104 12.16 56.64 0.01
N VAL A 105 12.32 55.33 -0.14
CA VAL A 105 13.45 54.56 0.41
C VAL A 105 14.47 54.33 -0.71
N THR A 106 15.70 54.78 -0.50
CA THR A 106 16.81 54.62 -1.46
C THR A 106 17.84 53.65 -0.92
N PHE A 107 17.93 52.48 -1.56
CA PHE A 107 19.04 51.55 -1.35
C PHE A 107 20.27 52.06 -2.10
N THR A 108 21.42 52.10 -1.44
CA THR A 108 22.68 52.64 -2.01
C THR A 108 23.74 51.57 -2.30
N GLY A 109 23.45 50.30 -1.99
CA GLY A 109 24.26 49.13 -2.38
C GLY A 109 23.41 47.87 -2.56
N GLY A 110 23.98 46.85 -3.20
CA GLY A 110 23.35 45.53 -3.31
C GLY A 110 23.21 44.81 -1.96
N PHE A 111 22.33 43.82 -1.89
CA PHE A 111 22.14 43.01 -0.69
C PHE A 111 21.52 41.64 -1.01
N THR A 112 21.62 40.72 -0.06
CA THR A 112 20.87 39.46 -0.09
C THR A 112 19.81 39.49 1.01
N ALA A 113 18.58 39.04 0.73
CA ALA A 113 17.58 38.83 1.78
C ALA A 113 16.75 37.58 1.52
N TYR A 114 16.22 36.98 2.59
CA TYR A 114 15.20 35.93 2.43
C TYR A 114 13.89 36.53 1.91
N SER A 115 13.41 37.63 2.47
CA SER A 115 12.21 38.32 1.98
C SER A 115 12.34 39.83 1.93
N LEU A 116 11.72 40.43 0.91
CA LEU A 116 11.42 41.85 0.85
C LEU A 116 9.90 42.03 0.72
N LEU A 117 9.30 42.78 1.65
CA LEU A 117 7.86 42.99 1.75
C LEU A 117 7.51 44.49 1.65
N ALA A 118 6.52 44.84 0.84
CA ALA A 118 5.89 46.17 0.85
C ALA A 118 4.38 46.09 0.58
N GLU A 119 3.57 46.51 1.55
CA GLU A 119 2.10 46.45 1.50
C GLU A 119 1.49 47.78 1.97
N PRO A 120 1.36 48.80 1.09
CA PRO A 120 0.72 50.06 1.46
C PRO A 120 -0.75 49.87 1.80
N ALA A 121 -1.26 50.64 2.77
CA ALA A 121 -2.71 50.74 2.99
C ALA A 121 -3.38 51.50 1.82
N PRO A 122 -4.70 51.36 1.60
CA PRO A 122 -5.41 52.10 0.57
C PRO A 122 -5.19 53.62 0.70
N GLY A 123 -4.62 54.23 -0.34
CA GLY A 123 -4.31 55.66 -0.39
C GLY A 123 -2.88 56.02 0.06
N GLU A 124 -2.10 55.07 0.57
CA GLU A 124 -0.66 55.26 0.82
C GLU A 124 0.14 55.05 -0.46
N SER A 125 1.28 55.73 -0.56
CA SER A 125 2.27 55.53 -1.62
C SER A 125 3.56 54.96 -1.02
N ARG A 126 4.23 54.07 -1.76
CA ARG A 126 5.59 53.62 -1.46
C ARG A 126 6.45 53.85 -2.70
N SER A 127 7.68 54.31 -2.50
CA SER A 127 8.66 54.44 -3.56
C SER A 127 9.97 53.82 -3.12
N ILE A 128 10.47 52.86 -3.89
CA ILE A 128 11.70 52.13 -3.62
C ILE A 128 12.67 52.40 -4.78
N VAL A 129 13.83 52.93 -4.46
CA VAL A 129 14.92 53.21 -5.40
C VAL A 129 16.04 52.22 -5.14
N PHE A 130 16.39 51.43 -6.14
CA PHE A 130 17.50 50.49 -6.11
C PHE A 130 18.75 51.08 -6.77
N PRO A 131 19.95 50.71 -6.30
CA PRO A 131 21.20 51.24 -6.84
C PRO A 131 21.45 50.67 -8.24
N SER A 132 21.84 51.54 -9.18
CA SER A 132 22.15 51.13 -10.55
C SER A 132 23.38 50.20 -10.59
N GLY A 133 23.32 49.16 -11.41
CA GLY A 133 24.41 48.18 -11.61
C GLY A 133 24.59 47.15 -10.48
N GLU A 134 24.07 47.41 -9.29
CA GLU A 134 24.17 46.51 -8.14
C GLU A 134 23.12 45.38 -8.20
N LEU A 135 23.44 44.24 -7.60
CA LEU A 135 22.56 43.06 -7.54
C LEU A 135 21.83 42.98 -6.19
N VAL A 136 20.51 42.90 -6.25
CA VAL A 136 19.64 42.52 -5.12
C VAL A 136 19.23 41.06 -5.31
N THR A 137 19.59 40.22 -4.35
CA THR A 137 19.24 38.78 -4.36
C THR A 137 18.19 38.50 -3.30
N LEU A 138 17.01 38.07 -3.74
CA LEU A 138 15.89 37.73 -2.88
C LEU A 138 15.51 36.28 -3.07
N GLU A 139 15.16 35.63 -1.98
CA GLU A 139 14.48 34.35 -2.06
C GLU A 139 13.00 34.57 -2.37
N VAL A 140 12.32 35.43 -1.61
CA VAL A 140 10.91 35.77 -1.77
C VAL A 140 10.73 37.29 -1.96
N LEU A 141 9.92 37.68 -2.94
CA LEU A 141 9.54 39.08 -3.16
C LEU A 141 8.02 39.25 -3.01
N SER A 142 7.57 40.08 -2.07
CA SER A 142 6.16 40.44 -1.94
C SER A 142 5.93 41.95 -2.03
N LEU A 143 5.20 42.37 -3.05
CA LEU A 143 4.87 43.77 -3.30
C LEU A 143 3.39 43.84 -3.64
N LEU A 144 2.55 44.21 -2.67
CA LEU A 144 1.10 44.12 -2.80
C LEU A 144 0.44 45.47 -2.53
N SER A 145 0.27 46.28 -3.58
CA SER A 145 -0.60 47.46 -3.52
C SER A 145 -2.08 47.04 -3.54
N PRO A 146 -2.99 47.73 -2.83
CA PRO A 146 -4.43 47.48 -2.93
C PRO A 146 -4.94 47.63 -4.37
N ILE A 147 -5.98 46.88 -4.72
CA ILE A 147 -6.54 46.87 -6.08
C ILE A 147 -7.11 48.25 -6.42
N GLY A 148 -6.72 48.82 -7.56
CA GLY A 148 -7.23 50.10 -8.05
C GLY A 148 -6.72 51.34 -7.29
N THR A 149 -5.66 51.21 -6.49
CA THR A 149 -5.04 52.33 -5.76
C THR A 149 -3.67 52.72 -6.34
N THR A 150 -2.93 53.59 -5.63
CA THR A 150 -1.57 54.01 -5.98
C THR A 150 -0.63 52.81 -6.10
N LEU A 151 0.22 52.83 -7.12
CA LEU A 151 1.21 51.78 -7.39
C LEU A 151 2.45 51.95 -6.50
N ILE A 152 3.09 50.84 -6.10
CA ILE A 152 4.44 50.86 -5.51
C ILE A 152 5.43 51.19 -6.64
N SER A 153 6.13 52.31 -6.52
CA SER A 153 7.11 52.73 -7.51
C SER A 153 8.44 52.02 -7.27
N LEU A 154 8.94 51.30 -8.27
CA LEU A 154 10.28 50.70 -8.30
C LEU A 154 11.13 51.42 -9.35
N ARG A 155 12.27 52.00 -8.94
CA ARG A 155 13.13 52.82 -9.82
C ARG A 155 14.61 52.47 -9.63
N SER A 156 15.39 52.74 -10.66
CA SER A 156 16.85 52.84 -10.55
C SER A 156 17.27 54.18 -9.93
N SER A 157 18.41 54.19 -9.21
CA SER A 157 19.05 55.41 -8.72
C SER A 157 19.53 56.31 -9.86
N ASP A 158 19.84 55.73 -11.02
CA ASP A 158 20.28 56.42 -12.22
C ASP A 158 19.34 56.14 -13.39
N LEU A 159 18.75 57.21 -13.95
CA LEU A 159 17.82 57.11 -15.07
C LEU A 159 18.43 56.35 -16.26
N ASN A 160 17.70 55.35 -16.77
CA ASN A 160 18.10 54.48 -17.90
C ASN A 160 19.26 53.52 -17.61
N GLN A 161 19.65 53.31 -16.35
CA GLN A 161 20.58 52.25 -15.97
C GLN A 161 19.87 51.16 -15.18
N PHE A 162 20.11 49.89 -15.54
CA PHE A 162 19.48 48.77 -14.87
C PHE A 162 19.87 48.69 -13.39
N TRP A 163 18.89 48.45 -12.52
CA TRP A 163 19.13 47.77 -11.24
C TRP A 163 18.91 46.26 -11.44
N ASN A 164 19.75 45.42 -10.84
CA ASN A 164 19.72 43.98 -11.08
C ASN A 164 18.97 43.26 -9.97
N LEU A 165 18.09 42.33 -10.33
CA LEU A 165 17.27 41.56 -9.40
C LEU A 165 17.38 40.05 -9.66
N SER A 166 17.57 39.29 -8.60
CA SER A 166 17.44 37.83 -8.61
C SER A 166 16.35 37.44 -7.62
N VAL A 167 15.24 36.86 -8.10
CA VAL A 167 14.24 36.22 -7.23
C VAL A 167 14.28 34.72 -7.46
N ASN A 168 14.68 33.98 -6.43
CA ASN A 168 15.12 32.58 -6.60
C ASN A 168 14.10 31.54 -6.14
N LYS A 169 13.18 31.91 -5.25
CA LYS A 169 12.31 30.96 -4.56
C LYS A 169 10.82 31.24 -4.83
N GLY A 170 10.35 32.48 -4.79
CA GLY A 170 8.98 32.81 -5.18
C GLY A 170 8.64 34.29 -5.11
N TYR A 171 7.47 34.68 -5.60
CA TYR A 171 7.02 36.07 -5.53
C TYR A 171 5.51 36.23 -5.55
N SER A 172 5.09 37.41 -5.12
CA SER A 172 3.71 37.88 -5.13
C SER A 172 3.71 39.37 -5.35
N ILE A 173 3.40 39.78 -6.58
CA ILE A 173 3.58 41.15 -7.02
C ILE A 173 2.30 41.64 -7.68
N ARG A 174 1.73 42.72 -7.12
CA ARG A 174 0.52 43.40 -7.59
C ARG A 174 0.65 44.90 -7.39
N GLY A 175 0.24 45.66 -8.39
CA GLY A 175 0.13 47.11 -8.28
C GLY A 175 1.49 47.79 -8.16
N VAL A 176 2.47 47.35 -8.96
CA VAL A 176 3.79 47.99 -9.04
C VAL A 176 3.91 48.82 -10.30
N ASP A 177 4.73 49.86 -10.26
CA ASP A 177 5.18 50.59 -11.44
C ASP A 177 6.70 50.42 -11.53
N VAL A 178 7.17 49.74 -12.56
CA VAL A 178 8.59 49.32 -12.67
C VAL A 178 9.26 50.07 -13.82
N CYS A 179 10.47 50.57 -13.57
CA CYS A 179 11.33 51.16 -14.60
C CYS A 179 12.78 50.71 -14.37
N ASP A 180 13.50 50.47 -15.47
CA ASP A 180 14.93 50.18 -15.51
C ASP A 180 15.35 48.93 -14.67
N SER A 181 14.58 47.84 -14.69
CA SER A 181 14.88 46.59 -13.95
C SER A 181 15.43 45.47 -14.82
N ASP A 182 16.52 44.81 -14.40
CA ASP A 182 16.97 43.54 -14.99
C ASP A 182 16.79 42.37 -14.03
N ALA A 183 15.68 41.62 -14.17
CA ALA A 183 15.36 40.47 -13.34
C ALA A 183 15.83 39.12 -13.94
N ARG A 184 16.69 39.11 -14.96
CA ARG A 184 17.13 37.87 -15.64
C ARG A 184 18.03 36.96 -14.78
N PHE A 185 18.46 37.42 -13.61
CA PHE A 185 19.27 36.62 -12.69
C PHE A 185 18.42 35.59 -11.93
N GLY A 186 17.10 35.78 -11.86
CA GLY A 186 16.16 34.85 -11.23
C GLY A 186 15.01 34.40 -12.14
N GLU A 187 13.93 33.94 -11.52
CA GLU A 187 12.71 33.48 -12.20
C GLU A 187 11.97 34.63 -12.92
N LYS A 188 11.23 34.31 -13.99
CA LYS A 188 10.39 35.28 -14.69
C LYS A 188 9.26 35.77 -13.78
N LEU A 189 9.06 37.09 -13.69
CA LEU A 189 8.13 37.73 -12.76
C LEU A 189 6.80 38.12 -13.43
N PHE A 190 5.71 37.46 -13.06
CA PHE A 190 4.33 37.76 -13.51
C PHE A 190 3.64 38.72 -12.54
N VAL A 191 3.19 39.86 -13.05
CA VAL A 191 2.59 40.93 -12.23
C VAL A 191 1.14 41.23 -12.60
N SER A 192 0.32 41.62 -11.62
CA SER A 192 -1.09 41.97 -11.82
C SER A 192 -1.35 43.44 -11.47
N GLY A 193 -2.19 44.13 -12.26
CA GLY A 193 -2.57 45.53 -12.00
C GLY A 193 -1.38 46.51 -11.96
N SER A 194 -0.31 46.20 -12.69
CA SER A 194 0.98 46.90 -12.67
C SER A 194 1.22 47.70 -13.96
N LEU A 195 2.18 48.63 -13.91
CA LEU A 195 2.60 49.46 -15.03
C LEU A 195 4.06 49.16 -15.42
N ASP A 196 4.29 48.99 -16.73
CA ASP A 196 5.63 48.96 -17.33
C ASP A 196 6.01 50.38 -17.76
N SER A 197 6.76 51.10 -16.92
CA SER A 197 7.29 52.43 -17.26
C SER A 197 8.52 52.38 -18.19
N GLY A 198 8.95 51.18 -18.60
CA GLY A 198 9.96 50.96 -19.62
C GLY A 198 11.27 50.37 -19.11
N ASN A 199 12.00 49.76 -20.04
CA ASN A 199 13.33 49.17 -19.83
C ASN A 199 13.36 48.10 -18.72
N ASN A 200 12.44 47.14 -18.78
CA ASN A 200 12.36 46.02 -17.83
C ASN A 200 12.63 44.68 -18.54
N MET A 201 13.48 43.83 -17.96
CA MET A 201 13.83 42.49 -18.47
C MET A 201 13.35 41.40 -17.52
N ASN A 202 12.79 40.31 -18.05
CA ASN A 202 12.24 39.17 -17.29
C ASN A 202 11.00 39.48 -16.42
N TRP A 203 10.32 40.60 -16.70
CA TRP A 203 9.00 40.94 -16.17
C TRP A 203 7.93 40.66 -17.22
N ASP A 204 6.76 40.20 -16.79
CA ASP A 204 5.59 39.97 -17.64
C ASP A 204 4.37 40.68 -17.06
N PHE A 205 3.95 41.71 -17.79
CA PHE A 205 2.81 42.55 -17.45
C PHE A 205 1.53 42.11 -18.18
N ASP A 206 1.64 41.15 -19.12
CA ASP A 206 0.54 40.72 -19.99
C ASP A 206 -0.18 39.46 -19.44
N GLN A 207 0.52 38.59 -18.71
CA GLN A 207 -0.10 37.49 -17.96
C GLN A 207 -0.32 37.88 -16.50
N SER A 208 -1.58 38.02 -16.12
CA SER A 208 -1.98 38.40 -14.76
C SER A 208 -2.49 37.22 -13.93
N TRP A 209 -2.26 37.30 -12.62
CA TRP A 209 -2.90 36.45 -11.63
C TRP A 209 -4.38 36.85 -11.43
N ILE A 210 -5.27 35.87 -11.29
CA ILE A 210 -6.60 36.07 -10.71
C ILE A 210 -6.44 36.05 -9.19
N GLU A 211 -6.93 37.11 -8.56
CA GLU A 211 -6.63 37.46 -7.17
C GLU A 211 -7.83 37.19 -6.27
N TRP A 212 -7.61 36.53 -5.15
CA TRP A 212 -8.64 36.43 -4.12
C TRP A 212 -8.83 37.78 -3.41
N THR A 213 -10.04 38.32 -3.47
CA THR A 213 -10.43 39.55 -2.76
C THR A 213 -11.29 39.27 -1.53
N GLY A 214 -12.07 38.19 -1.54
CA GLY A 214 -13.04 37.87 -0.48
C GLY A 214 -14.23 38.85 -0.37
N GLU A 215 -14.41 39.75 -1.34
CA GLU A 215 -15.45 40.79 -1.30
C GLU A 215 -16.89 40.24 -1.35
N GLY A 216 -17.07 39.03 -1.91
CA GLY A 216 -18.34 38.31 -1.87
C GLY A 216 -18.72 37.77 -0.49
N GLY A 217 -17.83 37.85 0.51
CA GLY A 217 -18.12 37.70 1.93
C GLY A 217 -18.49 36.30 2.43
N ASN A 218 -18.48 35.29 1.56
CA ASN A 218 -18.89 33.92 1.91
C ASN A 218 -17.74 32.90 1.93
N GLY A 219 -16.51 33.32 1.64
CA GLY A 219 -15.33 32.42 1.68
C GLY A 219 -15.37 31.28 0.65
N ARG A 220 -16.23 31.34 -0.37
CA ARG A 220 -16.37 30.25 -1.37
C ARG A 220 -15.52 30.48 -2.61
N PHE A 221 -14.75 29.48 -3.01
CA PHE A 221 -13.91 29.50 -4.22
C PHE A 221 -14.74 29.71 -5.50
N ASP A 222 -15.98 29.22 -5.55
CA ASP A 222 -16.84 29.30 -6.76
C ASP A 222 -17.70 30.57 -6.86
N ASN A 223 -17.52 31.52 -5.94
CA ASN A 223 -18.21 32.81 -5.98
C ASN A 223 -17.37 33.82 -6.76
N THR A 224 -17.85 34.24 -7.93
CA THR A 224 -17.19 35.25 -8.79
C THR A 224 -16.90 36.57 -8.07
N ALA A 225 -17.71 36.97 -7.09
CA ALA A 225 -17.51 38.20 -6.32
C ALA A 225 -16.32 38.15 -5.35
N ASN A 226 -15.74 36.95 -5.09
CA ASN A 226 -14.55 36.81 -4.26
C ASN A 226 -13.24 36.92 -5.07
N TRP A 227 -13.31 37.09 -6.38
CA TRP A 227 -12.15 37.12 -7.27
C TRP A 227 -12.02 38.47 -7.98
N TYR A 228 -10.79 38.84 -8.32
CA TYR A 228 -10.49 39.97 -9.18
C TYR A 228 -9.64 39.54 -10.40
N PRO A 229 -10.06 39.87 -11.63
CA PRO A 229 -11.39 40.40 -11.96
C PRO A 229 -12.48 39.38 -11.61
N SER A 230 -13.75 39.81 -11.42
CA SER A 230 -14.86 39.00 -10.87
C SER A 230 -15.26 37.78 -11.71
N VAL A 231 -14.36 36.79 -11.76
CA VAL A 231 -14.35 35.59 -12.58
C VAL A 231 -13.78 34.47 -11.71
N VAL A 232 -14.44 33.30 -11.72
CA VAL A 232 -13.91 32.12 -11.02
C VAL A 232 -12.74 31.56 -11.85
N PRO A 233 -11.55 31.35 -11.25
CA PRO A 233 -10.41 30.79 -11.96
C PRO A 233 -10.68 29.40 -12.55
N GLY A 234 -10.18 29.17 -13.76
CA GLY A 234 -10.17 27.89 -14.46
C GLY A 234 -8.76 27.44 -14.85
N ALA A 235 -8.69 26.43 -15.73
CA ALA A 235 -7.46 25.68 -16.02
C ALA A 235 -6.31 26.52 -16.63
N ASP A 236 -6.62 27.64 -17.28
CA ASP A 236 -5.62 28.53 -17.89
C ASP A 236 -5.16 29.64 -16.92
N ASP A 237 -5.81 29.78 -15.77
CA ASP A 237 -5.65 30.91 -14.87
C ASP A 237 -4.61 30.63 -13.76
N MET A 238 -3.74 31.61 -13.53
CA MET A 238 -2.84 31.63 -12.39
C MET A 238 -3.55 32.26 -11.20
N VAL A 239 -3.56 31.61 -10.03
CA VAL A 239 -4.36 32.01 -8.89
C VAL A 239 -3.50 32.45 -7.72
N ARG A 240 -3.79 33.64 -7.18
CA ARG A 240 -3.11 34.17 -6.01
C ARG A 240 -4.08 34.36 -4.86
N ILE A 241 -3.65 33.92 -3.67
CA ILE A 241 -4.39 34.09 -2.42
C ILE A 241 -3.47 34.77 -1.41
N ALA A 242 -3.78 36.02 -1.09
CA ALA A 242 -3.06 36.81 -0.08
C ALA A 242 -4.09 37.62 0.73
N GLY A 243 -4.62 37.03 1.81
CA GLY A 243 -5.59 37.69 2.69
C GLY A 243 -6.13 36.80 3.82
N SER A 244 -6.70 37.43 4.87
CA SER A 244 -7.11 36.78 6.14
C SER A 244 -8.33 35.85 6.12
N GLN A 245 -9.00 35.66 4.97
CA GLN A 245 -10.22 34.86 4.94
C GLN A 245 -9.95 33.37 4.69
N VAL A 246 -10.74 32.52 5.37
CA VAL A 246 -10.77 31.08 5.09
C VAL A 246 -11.51 30.84 3.79
N ILE A 247 -10.82 30.25 2.82
CA ILE A 247 -11.34 29.91 1.51
C ILE A 247 -11.76 28.45 1.51
N THR A 248 -12.93 28.16 0.96
CA THR A 248 -13.47 26.81 0.87
C THR A 248 -13.77 26.46 -0.58
N SER A 249 -13.25 25.31 -1.01
CA SER A 249 -13.64 24.68 -2.28
C SER A 249 -14.49 23.46 -2.00
N LEU A 250 -15.73 23.46 -2.50
CA LEU A 250 -16.71 22.38 -2.32
C LEU A 250 -16.87 21.49 -3.56
N SER A 251 -16.36 21.93 -4.70
CA SER A 251 -16.42 21.26 -6.01
C SER A 251 -15.01 21.14 -6.58
N PRO A 252 -14.73 20.17 -7.47
CA PRO A 252 -13.40 20.03 -8.06
C PRO A 252 -12.94 21.32 -8.75
N VAL A 253 -11.69 21.72 -8.52
CA VAL A 253 -11.07 22.92 -9.09
C VAL A 253 -9.85 22.52 -9.90
N THR A 254 -9.66 23.12 -11.07
CA THR A 254 -8.44 22.97 -11.88
C THR A 254 -7.97 24.35 -12.31
N ILE A 255 -6.71 24.66 -12.00
CA ILE A 255 -6.08 25.97 -12.23
C ILE A 255 -4.66 25.79 -12.77
N LYS A 256 -4.12 26.80 -13.46
CA LYS A 256 -2.78 26.72 -14.07
C LYS A 256 -1.68 26.71 -13.01
N ALA A 257 -1.69 27.67 -12.09
CA ALA A 257 -0.68 27.79 -11.03
C ALA A 257 -1.33 28.36 -9.77
N LEU A 258 -0.76 28.07 -8.59
CA LEU A 258 -1.26 28.58 -7.32
C LEU A 258 -0.13 29.16 -6.47
N SER A 259 -0.30 30.40 -6.00
CA SER A 259 0.56 31.03 -5.00
C SER A 259 -0.30 31.49 -3.82
N MET A 260 0.09 31.11 -2.60
CA MET A 260 -0.65 31.43 -1.37
C MET A 260 0.28 32.02 -0.32
N GLY A 261 -0.21 33.02 0.43
CA GLY A 261 0.47 33.62 1.58
C GLY A 261 1.13 34.96 1.26
N CYS A 262 2.30 35.21 1.87
CA CYS A 262 3.23 36.33 1.63
C CYS A 262 2.70 37.75 1.80
N GLY A 263 1.76 37.96 2.73
CA GLY A 263 1.40 39.29 3.18
C GLY A 263 1.29 39.38 4.69
N ARG A 264 0.93 40.54 5.24
CA ARG A 264 0.74 40.74 6.70
C ARG A 264 -0.36 39.86 7.33
N GLN A 265 -1.08 39.07 6.53
CA GLN A 265 -2.20 38.26 6.96
C GLN A 265 -2.06 36.80 6.53
N ASN A 266 -2.38 35.89 7.44
CA ASN A 266 -2.42 34.46 7.17
C ASN A 266 -3.49 34.13 6.14
N SER A 267 -3.17 33.26 5.20
CA SER A 267 -4.08 32.81 4.14
C SER A 267 -4.42 31.34 4.32
N GLU A 268 -5.71 31.00 4.38
CA GLU A 268 -6.16 29.61 4.57
C GLU A 268 -7.06 29.14 3.42
N LEU A 269 -6.71 28.01 2.78
CA LEU A 269 -7.54 27.32 1.79
C LEU A 269 -7.87 25.91 2.26
N ILE A 270 -9.16 25.58 2.33
CA ILE A 270 -9.66 24.25 2.64
C ILE A 270 -10.39 23.68 1.43
N ALA A 271 -9.77 22.70 0.77
CA ALA A 271 -10.38 21.97 -0.34
C ALA A 271 -11.10 20.72 0.17
N TYR A 272 -12.43 20.76 0.16
CA TYR A 272 -13.31 19.61 0.45
C TYR A 272 -13.54 18.71 -0.79
N ALA A 273 -13.14 19.19 -1.96
CA ALA A 273 -13.09 18.49 -3.24
C ALA A 273 -11.64 18.46 -3.79
N GLU A 274 -11.43 17.78 -4.93
CA GLU A 274 -10.15 17.71 -5.63
C GLU A 274 -9.67 19.11 -6.08
N LEU A 275 -8.37 19.40 -5.90
CA LEU A 275 -7.71 20.60 -6.41
C LEU A 275 -6.54 20.19 -7.32
N ASN A 276 -6.59 20.58 -8.58
CA ASN A 276 -5.57 20.30 -9.58
C ASN A 276 -4.84 21.58 -9.99
N VAL A 277 -3.52 21.58 -9.86
CA VAL A 277 -2.64 22.68 -10.25
C VAL A 277 -1.78 22.21 -11.42
N LEU A 278 -2.01 22.73 -12.62
CA LEU A 278 -1.39 22.23 -13.86
C LEU A 278 0.08 22.64 -14.06
N ASN A 279 0.62 23.47 -13.17
CA ASN A 279 2.00 23.90 -13.16
C ASN A 279 2.50 23.90 -11.70
N ASN A 280 2.98 25.04 -11.20
CA ASN A 280 3.62 25.12 -9.89
C ASN A 280 2.65 25.54 -8.77
N LEU A 281 2.90 24.98 -7.59
CA LEU A 281 2.28 25.34 -6.32
C LEU A 281 3.32 25.98 -5.39
N TYR A 282 3.01 27.16 -4.88
CA TYR A 282 3.83 27.87 -3.89
C TYR A 282 3.02 28.16 -2.63
N LEU A 283 3.46 27.61 -1.50
CA LEU A 283 2.96 27.92 -0.17
C LEU A 283 3.99 28.79 0.55
N LEU A 284 3.74 30.09 0.60
CA LEU A 284 4.62 31.10 1.20
C LEU A 284 4.33 31.27 2.69
N ASP A 285 5.04 32.18 3.35
CA ASP A 285 4.82 32.49 4.76
C ASP A 285 3.35 32.86 5.05
N GLY A 286 2.87 32.46 6.22
CA GLY A 286 1.48 32.63 6.67
C GLY A 286 0.44 31.82 5.89
N SER A 287 0.83 30.94 4.95
CA SER A 287 -0.12 30.14 4.18
C SER A 287 -0.44 28.79 4.85
N THR A 288 -1.71 28.41 4.86
CA THR A 288 -2.19 27.07 5.24
C THR A 288 -3.09 26.52 4.16
N MET A 289 -2.72 25.38 3.57
CA MET A 289 -3.55 24.68 2.59
C MET A 289 -3.96 23.30 3.12
N ALA A 290 -5.25 23.12 3.35
CA ALA A 290 -5.86 21.86 3.78
C ALA A 290 -6.51 21.13 2.60
N LEU A 291 -5.93 20.02 2.16
CA LEU A 291 -6.47 19.18 1.08
C LEU A 291 -7.11 17.92 1.68
N ASN A 292 -8.44 17.82 1.60
CA ASN A 292 -9.18 16.70 2.17
C ASN A 292 -9.43 15.55 1.18
N ARG A 293 -9.12 15.76 -0.10
CA ARG A 293 -9.34 14.81 -1.19
C ARG A 293 -8.05 14.65 -2.01
N PRO A 294 -7.88 13.51 -2.69
CA PRO A 294 -6.78 13.34 -3.65
C PRO A 294 -6.72 14.55 -4.58
N SER A 295 -5.53 15.12 -4.70
CA SER A 295 -5.26 16.35 -5.44
C SER A 295 -3.94 16.19 -6.20
N ARG A 296 -3.71 17.00 -7.22
CA ARG A 296 -2.52 16.89 -8.07
C ARG A 296 -1.88 18.25 -8.35
N VAL A 297 -0.55 18.26 -8.38
CA VAL A 297 0.29 19.33 -8.92
C VAL A 297 1.08 18.73 -10.08
N ASP A 298 0.95 19.25 -11.29
CA ASP A 298 1.62 18.69 -12.48
C ASP A 298 3.09 19.11 -12.57
N GLY A 299 3.40 20.33 -12.10
CA GLY A 299 4.75 20.87 -12.00
C GLY A 299 5.33 20.67 -10.61
N ASN A 300 6.04 21.70 -10.13
CA ASN A 300 6.76 21.66 -8.86
C ASN A 300 5.88 22.14 -7.69
N ALA A 301 6.09 21.57 -6.51
CA ALA A 301 5.45 22.03 -5.26
C ALA A 301 6.52 22.55 -4.29
N VAL A 302 6.39 23.80 -3.87
CA VAL A 302 7.36 24.43 -2.96
C VAL A 302 6.65 24.99 -1.73
N ILE A 303 7.09 24.55 -0.55
CA ILE A 303 6.60 25.01 0.75
C ILE A 303 7.73 25.78 1.44
N PHE A 304 7.55 27.08 1.58
CA PHE A 304 8.50 27.99 2.22
C PHE A 304 8.34 28.00 3.74
N ALA A 305 9.32 28.61 4.42
CA ALA A 305 9.21 28.89 5.86
C ALA A 305 7.85 29.55 6.18
N GLY A 306 7.16 29.04 7.20
CA GLY A 306 5.81 29.48 7.59
C GLY A 306 4.66 28.92 6.76
N GLY A 307 4.93 28.33 5.58
CA GLY A 307 3.95 27.61 4.78
C GLY A 307 3.59 26.26 5.38
N THR A 308 2.29 25.93 5.35
CA THR A 308 1.74 24.68 5.92
C THR A 308 0.85 23.95 4.92
N LEU A 309 1.20 22.69 4.62
CA LEU A 309 0.34 21.75 3.89
C LEU A 309 -0.29 20.74 4.85
N THR A 310 -1.60 20.54 4.77
CA THR A 310 -2.32 19.73 5.76
C THR A 310 -3.63 19.13 5.22
N HIS A 311 -4.44 18.52 6.08
CA HIS A 311 -5.85 18.24 5.86
C HIS A 311 -6.68 18.74 7.06
N SER A 312 -8.00 18.76 6.95
CA SER A 312 -8.91 19.11 8.06
C SER A 312 -8.96 18.00 9.11
N ILE A 313 -9.26 18.37 10.36
CA ILE A 313 -9.37 17.43 11.48
C ILE A 313 -10.41 16.33 11.20
N ASN A 314 -10.12 15.09 11.61
CA ASN A 314 -11.09 14.01 11.60
C ASN A 314 -11.81 13.91 12.94
N SER A 315 -12.96 13.24 12.94
CA SER A 315 -13.73 12.98 14.15
C SER A 315 -13.79 11.49 14.44
N THR A 316 -14.94 10.86 14.24
CA THR A 316 -15.16 9.42 14.42
C THR A 316 -14.82 8.62 13.16
N VAL A 317 -14.65 9.31 12.03
CA VAL A 317 -14.50 8.71 10.69
C VAL A 317 -13.28 9.32 10.01
N GLU A 318 -12.48 8.46 9.39
CA GLU A 318 -11.36 8.82 8.51
C GLU A 318 -11.84 9.44 7.19
N SER A 319 -12.30 10.69 7.28
CA SER A 319 -12.89 11.48 6.20
C SER A 319 -11.86 12.33 5.48
N ASN A 320 -10.78 12.75 6.14
CA ASN A 320 -9.79 13.71 5.65
C ASN A 320 -8.40 13.08 5.74
N ARG A 321 -7.64 13.15 4.64
CA ARG A 321 -6.24 12.73 4.56
C ARG A 321 -5.56 13.61 3.53
N LEU A 322 -4.28 13.91 3.76
CA LEU A 322 -3.48 14.60 2.77
C LEU A 322 -3.01 13.57 1.74
N ASN A 323 -3.47 13.69 0.49
CA ASN A 323 -3.05 12.83 -0.61
C ASN A 323 -2.78 13.68 -1.85
N VAL A 324 -1.51 13.85 -2.19
CA VAL A 324 -1.07 14.73 -3.28
C VAL A 324 -0.10 14.00 -4.20
N ALA A 325 -0.37 14.05 -5.50
CA ALA A 325 0.59 13.68 -6.53
C ALA A 325 1.30 14.94 -7.05
N VAL A 326 2.63 14.92 -7.13
CA VAL A 326 3.46 16.01 -7.67
C VAL A 326 4.21 15.47 -8.90
N GLY A 327 3.95 16.04 -10.07
CA GLY A 327 4.53 15.61 -11.35
C GLY A 327 5.97 16.07 -11.56
N GLY A 328 6.42 17.11 -10.85
CA GLY A 328 7.81 17.57 -10.81
C GLY A 328 8.49 17.31 -9.47
N ASP A 329 9.34 18.24 -9.05
CA ASP A 329 10.08 18.23 -7.79
C ASP A 329 9.24 18.81 -6.64
N MET A 330 9.54 18.40 -5.41
CA MET A 330 8.97 18.97 -4.20
C MET A 330 10.07 19.48 -3.26
N THR A 331 9.94 20.72 -2.81
CA THR A 331 10.89 21.33 -1.86
C THR A 331 10.16 21.84 -0.63
N ILE A 332 10.62 21.43 0.55
CA ILE A 332 10.10 21.85 1.86
C ILE A 332 11.26 22.51 2.61
N TYR A 333 11.19 23.83 2.77
CA TYR A 333 12.24 24.60 3.43
C TYR A 333 12.25 24.44 4.95
N ASN A 334 13.36 24.84 5.58
CA ASN A 334 13.39 24.99 7.03
C ASN A 334 12.32 26.00 7.48
N GLY A 335 11.62 25.73 8.57
CA GLY A 335 10.46 26.49 9.04
C GLY A 335 9.15 26.18 8.30
N ALA A 336 9.18 25.36 7.24
CA ALA A 336 7.97 24.89 6.54
C ALA A 336 7.43 23.60 7.19
N SER A 337 6.12 23.37 7.06
CA SER A 337 5.50 22.16 7.62
C SER A 337 4.55 21.43 6.67
N VAL A 338 4.60 20.11 6.72
CA VAL A 338 3.51 19.22 6.27
C VAL A 338 2.95 18.57 7.52
N ASP A 339 1.96 19.22 8.11
CA ASP A 339 1.54 18.94 9.49
C ASP A 339 0.12 18.38 9.55
N VAL A 340 0.00 17.13 9.98
CA VAL A 340 -1.28 16.46 10.25
C VAL A 340 -1.39 16.02 11.71
N LYS A 341 -0.63 16.65 12.61
CA LYS A 341 -0.61 16.37 14.04
C LYS A 341 -1.99 16.50 14.66
N GLY A 342 -2.40 15.49 15.41
CA GLY A 342 -3.69 15.45 16.09
C GLY A 342 -4.91 15.43 15.17
N LYS A 343 -4.72 15.28 13.85
CA LYS A 343 -5.79 15.28 12.85
C LYS A 343 -6.30 13.88 12.52
N GLY A 344 -5.89 12.88 13.29
CA GLY A 344 -6.40 11.52 13.22
C GLY A 344 -7.78 11.39 13.87
N TYR A 345 -8.13 10.17 14.28
CA TYR A 345 -9.39 9.97 14.99
C TYR A 345 -9.41 10.78 16.29
N ALA A 346 -10.57 11.36 16.61
CA ALA A 346 -10.78 12.09 17.86
C ALA A 346 -10.60 11.19 19.08
N THR A 347 -10.52 11.79 20.27
CA THR A 347 -10.39 11.11 21.57
C THR A 347 -11.32 9.89 21.69
N SER A 348 -10.73 8.75 22.05
CA SER A 348 -11.40 7.44 22.17
C SER A 348 -12.05 6.87 20.89
N GLN A 349 -11.74 7.43 19.73
CA GLN A 349 -12.25 6.96 18.43
C GLN A 349 -11.19 6.21 17.61
N GLY A 350 -11.64 5.53 16.56
CA GLY A 350 -10.79 4.77 15.64
C GLY A 350 -10.62 3.29 16.01
N PRO A 351 -10.13 2.45 15.07
CA PRO A 351 -10.02 1.00 15.26
C PRO A 351 -9.19 0.61 16.50
N GLY A 352 -8.10 1.34 16.75
CA GLY A 352 -7.23 1.15 17.91
C GLY A 352 -7.56 2.08 19.08
N GLY A 353 -8.72 2.75 19.08
CA GLY A 353 -9.07 3.78 20.07
C GLY A 353 -9.58 3.23 21.40
N THR A 354 -9.24 3.91 22.50
CA THR A 354 -9.54 3.48 23.88
C THR A 354 -10.01 4.62 24.77
N SER A 355 -10.71 4.30 25.86
CA SER A 355 -11.14 5.25 26.91
C SER A 355 -10.30 5.09 28.18
N GLY A 356 -10.35 6.08 29.08
CA GLY A 356 -9.64 6.03 30.38
C GLY A 356 -8.13 6.24 30.22
N VAL A 357 -7.31 5.74 31.15
CA VAL A 357 -5.85 5.95 31.15
C VAL A 357 -5.14 4.98 30.18
N ASN A 358 -5.67 4.85 28.96
CA ASN A 358 -5.22 3.93 27.92
C ASN A 358 -4.83 4.70 26.65
N GLY A 359 -3.75 4.27 26.01
CA GLY A 359 -3.24 4.88 24.78
C GLY A 359 -3.90 4.32 23.53
N GLY A 360 -4.06 5.17 22.51
CA GLY A 360 -4.49 4.73 21.18
C GLY A 360 -3.44 3.85 20.50
N SER A 361 -3.89 2.95 19.62
CA SER A 361 -3.02 2.06 18.82
C SER A 361 -3.17 2.30 17.32
N TYR A 362 -2.08 2.12 16.55
CA TYR A 362 -2.10 2.09 15.08
C TYR A 362 -0.93 1.27 14.50
N GLY A 363 0.27 1.86 14.40
CA GLY A 363 1.49 1.16 14.00
C GLY A 363 2.15 0.44 15.18
N GLY A 364 1.98 0.99 16.38
CA GLY A 364 2.28 0.34 17.65
C GLY A 364 1.08 0.32 18.59
N ARG A 365 1.13 -0.56 19.59
CA ARG A 365 0.12 -0.60 20.67
C ARG A 365 0.27 0.57 21.62
N GLY A 366 -0.85 1.13 22.06
CA GLY A 366 -0.86 2.15 23.11
C GLY A 366 -0.59 1.59 24.51
N HIS A 367 -0.54 2.47 25.49
CA HIS A 367 -0.37 2.15 26.90
C HIS A 367 -1.53 1.33 27.49
N ALA A 368 -1.20 0.41 28.42
CA ALA A 368 -2.11 -0.43 29.20
C ALA A 368 -2.99 -1.35 28.35
N THR A 369 -4.33 -1.31 28.51
CA THR A 369 -5.26 -2.21 27.81
C THR A 369 -5.60 -1.68 26.42
N SER A 370 -4.56 -1.53 25.60
CA SER A 370 -4.66 -1.01 24.24
C SER A 370 -5.13 -2.08 23.24
N LYS A 371 -5.69 -1.62 22.12
CA LYS A 371 -6.23 -2.46 21.04
C LYS A 371 -5.13 -2.88 20.06
N LEU A 372 -5.49 -3.73 19.09
CA LEU A 372 -4.58 -4.24 18.06
C LEU A 372 -4.08 -3.13 17.13
N CYS A 373 -2.86 -3.29 16.62
CA CYS A 373 -2.37 -2.53 15.45
C CYS A 373 -3.20 -2.86 14.19
N TYR A 374 -3.26 -1.95 13.23
CA TYR A 374 -4.01 -2.13 11.98
C TYR A 374 -3.42 -1.35 10.81
N GLY A 375 -3.88 -1.65 9.59
CA GLY A 375 -3.46 -0.98 8.36
C GLY A 375 -2.22 -1.63 7.72
N SER A 376 -1.80 -1.05 6.61
CA SER A 376 -0.66 -1.52 5.83
C SER A 376 0.65 -0.91 6.32
N ILE A 377 1.70 -1.72 6.44
CA ILE A 377 3.09 -1.31 6.69
C ILE A 377 3.69 -0.66 5.45
N MET A 378 3.49 -1.26 4.28
CA MET A 378 4.17 -0.86 3.03
C MET A 378 3.44 0.27 2.29
N ALA A 379 2.12 0.35 2.42
CA ALA A 379 1.24 1.37 1.85
C ALA A 379 0.31 1.99 2.93
N PRO A 380 0.87 2.61 3.98
CA PRO A 380 0.10 3.12 5.10
C PRO A 380 -0.76 4.31 4.66
N THR A 381 -2.08 4.16 4.74
CA THR A 381 -3.03 5.23 4.40
C THR A 381 -3.97 5.60 5.54
N ASN A 382 -3.93 4.89 6.67
CA ASN A 382 -4.88 5.09 7.76
C ASN A 382 -4.41 6.16 8.73
N ILE A 383 -5.35 6.86 9.36
CA ILE A 383 -5.04 7.84 10.41
C ILE A 383 -4.92 7.14 11.77
N GLY A 384 -4.16 7.72 12.69
CA GLY A 384 -3.96 7.22 14.05
C GLY A 384 -5.24 7.28 14.89
N SER A 385 -5.42 6.29 15.77
CA SER A 385 -6.58 6.22 16.68
C SER A 385 -6.45 7.17 17.87
N GLY A 386 -7.55 7.66 18.42
CA GLY A 386 -7.55 8.46 19.66
C GLY A 386 -7.40 7.61 20.92
N GLY A 387 -6.64 8.12 21.90
CA GLY A 387 -6.53 7.54 23.23
C GLY A 387 -7.59 8.11 24.16
N GLY A 388 -7.49 7.84 25.47
CA GLY A 388 -8.50 8.31 26.41
C GLY A 388 -8.56 9.83 26.60
N TYR A 389 -7.48 10.54 26.29
CA TYR A 389 -7.36 11.99 26.55
C TYR A 389 -6.84 12.82 25.37
N GLY A 390 -6.66 12.23 24.18
CA GLY A 390 -6.22 12.97 22.99
C GLY A 390 -6.52 12.23 21.69
N GLY A 391 -6.70 12.98 20.61
CA GLY A 391 -6.86 12.45 19.25
C GLY A 391 -5.56 11.91 18.67
N GLY A 392 -5.66 10.99 17.71
CA GLY A 392 -4.53 10.42 16.99
C GLY A 392 -3.97 11.34 15.91
N GLY A 393 -2.88 10.93 15.26
CA GLY A 393 -2.27 11.67 14.15
C GLY A 393 -2.96 11.43 12.81
N GLY A 394 -2.89 12.39 11.89
CA GLY A 394 -3.48 12.29 10.54
C GLY A 394 -2.66 11.42 9.57
N ALA A 395 -2.97 11.48 8.28
CA ALA A 395 -2.28 10.69 7.25
C ALA A 395 -1.78 11.57 6.12
N ILE A 396 -0.51 11.38 5.77
CA ILE A 396 0.21 12.02 4.66
C ILE A 396 0.48 10.96 3.60
N ARG A 397 0.04 11.20 2.36
CA ARG A 397 0.47 10.49 1.16
C ARG A 397 0.97 11.49 0.14
N LEU A 398 2.26 11.42 -0.20
CA LEU A 398 2.85 12.25 -1.26
C LEU A 398 3.50 11.34 -2.30
N ALA A 399 3.08 11.49 -3.56
CA ALA A 399 3.67 10.79 -4.69
C ALA A 399 4.38 11.82 -5.57
N ILE A 400 5.68 11.99 -5.37
CA ILE A 400 6.54 12.93 -6.10
C ILE A 400 7.22 12.18 -7.24
N ALA A 401 7.06 12.64 -8.48
CA ALA A 401 7.73 12.01 -9.62
C ALA A 401 9.22 12.38 -9.68
N GLY A 402 9.59 13.57 -9.23
CA GLY A 402 10.96 14.07 -9.17
C GLY A 402 11.65 13.94 -7.81
N GLN A 403 12.57 14.86 -7.53
CA GLN A 403 13.32 14.97 -6.30
C GLN A 403 12.47 15.54 -5.16
N LEU A 404 12.63 15.01 -3.95
CA LEU A 404 12.14 15.62 -2.71
C LEU A 404 13.33 16.21 -1.94
N VAL A 405 13.36 17.53 -1.76
CA VAL A 405 14.28 18.21 -0.85
C VAL A 405 13.52 18.59 0.43
N HIS A 406 13.80 17.89 1.52
CA HIS A 406 13.11 18.06 2.79
C HIS A 406 14.03 18.61 3.89
N ASN A 407 13.84 19.89 4.24
CA ASN A 407 14.53 20.57 5.35
C ASN A 407 13.56 21.07 6.44
N GLY A 408 12.26 20.88 6.26
CA GLY A 408 11.23 21.25 7.23
C GLY A 408 10.79 20.08 8.11
N ILE A 409 9.52 20.07 8.47
CA ILE A 409 8.91 19.02 9.31
C ILE A 409 7.73 18.36 8.58
N MET A 410 7.71 17.03 8.52
CA MET A 410 6.51 16.24 8.24
C MET A 410 6.05 15.56 9.53
N ASN A 411 4.84 15.89 10.01
CA ASN A 411 4.38 15.51 11.34
C ASN A 411 3.04 14.79 11.31
N ALA A 412 3.02 13.55 11.79
CA ALA A 412 1.82 12.73 12.00
C ALA A 412 1.65 12.27 13.45
N GLU A 413 2.17 13.04 14.42
CA GLU A 413 1.98 12.77 15.86
C GLU A 413 0.51 12.91 16.31
N PRO A 414 0.12 12.28 17.43
CA PRO A 414 -1.14 12.55 18.11
C PRO A 414 -1.15 13.92 18.83
N VAL A 415 -2.30 14.30 19.36
CA VAL A 415 -2.42 15.47 20.27
C VAL A 415 -1.65 15.21 21.56
N THR A 416 -0.90 16.18 22.07
CA THR A 416 -0.22 16.10 23.37
C THR A 416 -1.15 16.47 24.53
N ALA A 417 -1.18 15.68 25.61
CA ALA A 417 -1.95 15.94 26.83
C ALA A 417 -1.25 15.35 28.07
N GLY A 418 -1.76 15.63 29.29
CA GLY A 418 -1.19 15.15 30.55
C GLY A 418 -1.45 13.66 30.90
N HIS A 419 -2.23 12.96 30.08
CA HIS A 419 -2.61 11.55 30.23
C HIS A 419 -2.55 10.83 28.88
N PRO A 420 -2.64 9.48 28.83
CA PRO A 420 -2.51 8.72 27.60
C PRO A 420 -3.33 9.24 26.41
N THR A 421 -2.65 9.51 25.30
CA THR A 421 -3.22 10.12 24.09
C THR A 421 -3.34 9.14 22.93
N GLY A 422 -3.70 9.64 21.74
CA GLY A 422 -3.84 8.83 20.54
C GLY A 422 -2.54 8.22 20.04
N ALA A 423 -2.67 7.28 19.11
CA ALA A 423 -1.54 6.82 18.32
C ALA A 423 -1.17 7.85 17.25
N ALA A 424 0.08 7.84 16.83
CA ALA A 424 0.49 8.54 15.62
C ALA A 424 -0.19 7.96 14.38
N GLY A 425 -0.16 8.70 13.29
CA GLY A 425 -0.79 8.34 12.01
C GLY A 425 0.19 7.80 10.97
N SER A 426 -0.06 8.12 9.71
CA SER A 426 0.70 7.58 8.56
C SER A 426 1.48 8.64 7.81
N ILE A 427 2.66 8.27 7.33
CA ILE A 427 3.41 9.02 6.32
C ILE A 427 3.83 8.03 5.22
N TRP A 428 3.31 8.23 4.00
CA TRP A 428 3.64 7.40 2.84
C TRP A 428 4.16 8.26 1.70
N LEU A 429 5.45 8.12 1.39
CA LEU A 429 6.14 8.92 0.37
C LEU A 429 6.68 8.02 -0.74
N THR A 430 6.48 8.45 -1.99
CA THR A 430 7.19 7.92 -3.15
C THR A 430 7.88 9.08 -3.85
N PHE A 431 9.16 8.93 -4.18
CA PHE A 431 9.98 9.99 -4.79
C PHE A 431 11.10 9.39 -5.64
N ALA A 432 11.66 10.14 -6.59
CA ALA A 432 12.86 9.69 -7.32
C ALA A 432 14.06 9.58 -6.38
N SER A 433 14.33 10.64 -5.61
CA SER A 433 15.43 10.75 -4.65
C SER A 433 15.06 11.72 -3.52
N LEU A 434 15.57 11.48 -2.31
CA LEU A 434 15.32 12.31 -1.12
C LEU A 434 16.62 12.95 -0.60
N TYR A 435 16.61 14.27 -0.44
CA TYR A 435 17.73 15.04 0.13
C TYR A 435 17.26 15.97 1.24
N GLY A 436 18.23 16.53 1.97
CA GLY A 436 17.99 17.47 3.06
C GLY A 436 18.24 16.85 4.44
N ALA A 437 17.89 17.62 5.47
CA ALA A 437 18.11 17.26 6.88
C ALA A 437 16.84 17.44 7.74
N GLY A 438 15.67 17.49 7.10
CA GLY A 438 14.38 17.65 7.77
C GLY A 438 13.95 16.44 8.59
N VAL A 439 12.83 16.58 9.28
CA VAL A 439 12.27 15.55 10.19
C VAL A 439 11.02 14.94 9.57
N ILE A 440 10.95 13.60 9.52
CA ILE A 440 9.77 12.82 9.17
C ILE A 440 9.37 12.01 10.41
N ASN A 441 8.25 12.40 11.03
CA ASN A 441 7.91 11.95 12.37
C ASN A 441 6.47 11.44 12.48
N ALA A 442 6.33 10.19 12.93
CA ALA A 442 5.07 9.55 13.29
C ALA A 442 5.17 8.90 14.69
N ASN A 443 5.65 9.66 15.67
CA ASN A 443 5.83 9.18 17.05
C ASN A 443 4.52 9.19 17.85
N GLY A 444 4.37 8.20 18.73
CA GLY A 444 3.39 8.22 19.79
C GLY A 444 3.79 9.23 20.88
N VAL A 445 2.81 9.89 21.49
CA VAL A 445 3.04 10.86 22.58
C VAL A 445 2.23 10.45 23.79
N VAL A 446 2.85 10.49 24.99
CA VAL A 446 2.24 10.14 26.30
C VAL A 446 1.33 8.91 26.18
N GLY A 447 1.89 7.70 26.29
CA GLY A 447 1.17 6.44 26.16
C GLY A 447 0.61 6.08 24.77
N GLY A 448 0.62 6.98 23.78
CA GLY A 448 0.24 6.65 22.41
C GLY A 448 1.19 5.67 21.72
N GLY A 449 0.65 4.76 20.90
CA GLY A 449 1.47 3.89 20.04
C GLY A 449 2.06 4.66 18.85
N GLY A 450 3.20 4.18 18.33
CA GLY A 450 3.83 4.74 17.13
C GLY A 450 2.99 4.58 15.87
N GLY A 451 3.30 5.39 14.86
CA GLY A 451 2.63 5.42 13.56
C GLY A 451 3.28 4.49 12.53
N ARG A 452 3.03 4.76 11.26
CA ARG A 452 3.64 4.02 10.14
C ARG A 452 4.27 5.00 9.15
N ILE A 453 5.53 4.76 8.80
CA ILE A 453 6.24 5.49 7.76
C ILE A 453 6.61 4.52 6.65
N SER A 454 6.36 4.88 5.39
CA SER A 454 6.78 4.14 4.21
C SER A 454 7.42 5.09 3.20
N LEU A 455 8.68 4.82 2.86
CA LEU A 455 9.47 5.60 1.91
C LEU A 455 9.95 4.69 0.77
N THR A 456 9.56 5.03 -0.46
CA THR A 456 9.95 4.28 -1.66
C THR A 456 10.68 5.22 -2.63
N ALA A 457 11.95 4.90 -2.91
CA ALA A 457 12.73 5.59 -3.93
C ALA A 457 12.54 4.92 -5.31
N THR A 458 12.37 5.73 -6.35
CA THR A 458 12.13 5.25 -7.72
C THR A 458 13.31 5.46 -8.68
N SER A 459 14.36 6.19 -8.27
CA SER A 459 15.56 6.37 -9.07
C SER A 459 16.54 5.19 -8.92
N PRO A 460 16.96 4.52 -10.01
CA PRO A 460 18.01 3.52 -9.95
C PRO A 460 19.34 4.09 -9.43
N GLY A 461 19.97 3.40 -8.48
CA GLY A 461 21.28 3.76 -7.94
C GLY A 461 21.26 4.77 -6.79
N TYR A 462 20.09 5.30 -6.42
CA TYR A 462 19.94 6.06 -5.18
C TYR A 462 19.76 5.11 -3.99
N ASP A 463 20.34 5.46 -2.84
CA ASP A 463 20.15 4.74 -1.57
C ASP A 463 19.51 5.66 -0.52
N LEU A 464 18.33 5.28 -0.03
CA LEU A 464 17.62 5.92 1.08
C LEU A 464 18.45 6.07 2.36
N ASN A 465 19.47 5.24 2.58
CA ASN A 465 20.35 5.39 3.74
C ASN A 465 21.25 6.64 3.65
N GLU A 466 21.31 7.34 2.51
CA GLU A 466 22.05 8.61 2.32
C GLU A 466 21.27 9.85 2.80
N PHE A 467 19.99 9.69 3.17
CA PHE A 467 19.23 10.81 3.73
C PHE A 467 19.80 11.23 5.10
N ASN A 468 20.20 12.50 5.21
CA ASN A 468 20.84 13.05 6.43
C ASN A 468 19.84 13.55 7.48
N GLY A 469 18.54 13.44 7.22
CA GLY A 469 17.50 13.85 8.16
C GLY A 469 17.10 12.75 9.14
N ILE A 470 16.00 12.98 9.86
CA ILE A 470 15.50 12.09 10.90
C ILE A 470 14.22 11.40 10.40
N ILE A 471 14.16 10.07 10.49
CA ILE A 471 12.97 9.27 10.20
C ILE A 471 12.65 8.48 11.48
N VAL A 472 11.51 8.79 12.12
CA VAL A 472 11.15 8.19 13.42
C VAL A 472 9.67 7.87 13.50
N ALA A 473 9.37 6.65 13.96
CA ALA A 473 8.00 6.17 14.22
C ALA A 473 7.95 5.45 15.57
N GLU A 474 8.43 6.08 16.63
CA GLU A 474 8.53 5.48 17.95
C GLU A 474 7.19 5.45 18.69
N GLY A 475 7.08 4.60 19.70
CA GLY A 475 6.00 4.70 20.69
C GLY A 475 6.27 5.81 21.70
N ALA A 476 5.28 6.16 22.51
CA ALA A 476 5.50 7.13 23.59
C ALA A 476 6.59 6.65 24.57
N VAL A 477 7.62 7.47 24.75
CA VAL A 477 8.76 7.25 25.65
C VAL A 477 8.51 7.84 27.05
N GLY A 478 8.96 7.17 28.12
CA GLY A 478 8.81 7.62 29.52
C GLY A 478 8.69 6.49 30.54
N THR A 479 8.58 6.80 31.83
CA THR A 479 8.50 5.79 32.91
C THR A 479 7.06 5.36 33.24
N THR A 480 6.08 6.24 33.05
CA THR A 480 4.68 6.00 33.48
C THR A 480 3.78 5.49 32.35
N TYR A 481 3.86 6.09 31.15
CA TYR A 481 2.94 5.79 30.04
C TYR A 481 3.72 5.46 28.76
N LYS A 482 4.04 4.17 28.58
CA LYS A 482 4.80 3.67 27.42
C LYS A 482 3.89 3.19 26.29
N GLY A 483 4.19 3.57 25.05
CA GLY A 483 3.59 2.98 23.84
C GLY A 483 4.57 2.05 23.14
N GLY A 484 4.06 1.11 22.34
CA GLY A 484 4.85 0.29 21.43
C GLY A 484 5.28 1.09 20.20
N GLY A 485 6.44 0.72 19.66
CA GLY A 485 6.99 1.27 18.43
C GLY A 485 6.04 1.14 17.24
N GLY A 486 6.16 2.06 16.30
CA GLY A 486 5.56 1.99 14.97
C GLY A 486 6.42 1.20 13.99
N THR A 487 6.13 1.34 12.71
CA THR A 487 6.87 0.67 11.63
C THR A 487 7.44 1.67 10.63
N ILE A 488 8.69 1.49 10.22
CA ILE A 488 9.33 2.23 9.12
C ILE A 488 9.64 1.25 8.00
N TYR A 489 9.12 1.48 6.80
CA TYR A 489 9.43 0.73 5.59
C TYR A 489 10.28 1.58 4.64
N LEU A 490 11.44 1.05 4.23
CA LEU A 490 12.37 1.69 3.32
C LEU A 490 12.60 0.78 2.11
N GLU A 491 12.36 1.28 0.90
CA GLU A 491 12.52 0.53 -0.34
C GLU A 491 13.30 1.34 -1.38
N ASN A 492 14.46 0.82 -1.76
CA ASN A 492 15.21 1.29 -2.93
C ASN A 492 14.81 0.47 -4.17
N VAL A 493 15.04 1.02 -5.37
CA VAL A 493 14.85 0.27 -6.63
C VAL A 493 15.66 -1.04 -6.65
N SER A 494 16.85 -1.04 -6.03
CA SER A 494 17.74 -2.20 -5.95
C SER A 494 17.22 -3.33 -5.08
N ASP A 495 16.29 -3.08 -4.14
CA ASP A 495 15.66 -4.14 -3.35
C ASP A 495 14.67 -4.94 -4.23
N GLY A 496 14.04 -4.28 -5.20
CA GLY A 496 12.94 -4.84 -6.00
C GLY A 496 11.59 -4.73 -5.29
N PHE A 497 10.52 -4.69 -6.09
CA PHE A 497 9.16 -4.37 -5.62
C PHE A 497 8.71 -5.22 -4.42
N GLY A 498 8.38 -4.55 -3.31
CA GLY A 498 7.86 -5.16 -2.09
C GLY A 498 8.91 -5.89 -1.25
N LYS A 499 10.20 -5.70 -1.56
CA LYS A 499 11.32 -6.34 -0.84
C LYS A 499 12.11 -5.37 0.04
N GLY A 500 11.55 -4.19 0.32
CA GLY A 500 12.16 -3.21 1.20
C GLY A 500 12.34 -3.71 2.65
N LYS A 501 13.04 -2.90 3.43
CA LYS A 501 13.35 -3.14 4.84
C LYS A 501 12.28 -2.57 5.75
N VAL A 502 11.68 -3.43 6.57
CA VAL A 502 10.80 -3.05 7.69
C VAL A 502 11.63 -2.96 8.97
N ILE A 503 11.55 -1.80 9.63
CA ILE A 503 12.20 -1.50 10.90
C ILE A 503 11.12 -1.29 11.96
N VAL A 504 11.34 -1.88 13.14
CA VAL A 504 10.57 -1.61 14.37
C VAL A 504 11.54 -1.11 15.44
N GLU A 505 11.26 0.08 15.97
CA GLU A 505 12.10 0.77 16.96
C GLU A 505 11.24 1.51 18.00
N ALA A 506 11.78 1.74 19.19
CA ALA A 506 11.05 2.35 20.32
C ALA A 506 11.89 3.32 21.17
N GLY A 507 12.90 3.97 20.56
CA GLY A 507 13.67 5.05 21.20
C GLY A 507 14.40 4.65 22.49
N GLY A 508 14.78 3.38 22.66
CA GLY A 508 15.48 2.86 23.84
C GLY A 508 14.61 2.68 25.09
N GLY A 509 13.31 2.97 25.02
CA GLY A 509 12.37 2.73 26.12
C GLY A 509 11.98 1.25 26.20
N SER A 510 12.57 0.48 27.11
CA SER A 510 12.14 -0.90 27.37
C SER A 510 10.72 -0.94 27.96
N GLY A 511 9.71 -1.05 27.10
CA GLY A 511 8.30 -1.13 27.45
C GLY A 511 7.73 -2.52 27.21
N SER A 512 6.67 -2.88 27.93
CA SER A 512 5.90 -4.12 27.72
C SER A 512 5.02 -4.10 26.45
N ASN A 513 5.00 -2.98 25.72
CA ASN A 513 4.11 -2.77 24.58
C ASN A 513 4.89 -2.90 23.27
N TYR A 514 4.20 -3.40 22.25
CA TYR A 514 4.80 -3.89 21.02
C TYR A 514 4.02 -3.44 19.78
N THR A 515 4.66 -3.53 18.63
CA THR A 515 4.00 -3.65 17.33
C THR A 515 3.45 -5.06 17.20
N ASP A 516 2.17 -5.25 16.87
CA ASP A 516 1.62 -6.60 16.65
C ASP A 516 1.14 -6.85 15.23
N PHE A 517 1.63 -7.94 14.64
CA PHE A 517 1.05 -8.53 13.45
C PHE A 517 -0.18 -9.36 13.81
N ASN A 518 -1.31 -9.05 13.19
CA ASN A 518 -2.60 -9.67 13.42
C ASN A 518 -3.49 -9.51 12.17
N THR A 519 -4.71 -10.07 12.18
CA THR A 519 -5.68 -9.99 11.07
C THR A 519 -5.96 -8.59 10.51
N ASN A 520 -5.69 -7.51 11.27
CA ASN A 520 -5.89 -6.13 10.82
C ASN A 520 -4.66 -5.52 10.13
N VAL A 521 -3.52 -6.23 10.10
CA VAL A 521 -2.30 -5.81 9.40
C VAL A 521 -2.25 -6.53 8.06
N VAL A 522 -1.99 -5.77 6.99
CA VAL A 522 -2.14 -6.27 5.60
C VAL A 522 -1.00 -7.22 5.22
N GLU A 523 0.23 -6.92 5.61
CA GLU A 523 1.42 -7.64 5.17
C GLU A 523 1.70 -8.87 6.02
N THR A 524 1.62 -10.04 5.39
CA THR A 524 2.07 -11.32 5.97
C THR A 524 3.48 -11.70 5.57
N ILE A 525 4.09 -11.01 4.58
CA ILE A 525 5.37 -11.38 3.98
C ILE A 525 6.38 -10.25 4.15
N PHE A 526 7.56 -10.58 4.66
CA PHE A 526 8.65 -9.65 4.92
C PHE A 526 9.95 -10.14 4.25
N HIS A 527 10.69 -9.24 3.60
CA HIS A 527 12.01 -9.58 3.04
C HIS A 527 13.18 -9.13 3.91
N LYS A 528 13.05 -8.04 4.64
CA LYS A 528 14.01 -7.66 5.68
C LYS A 528 13.20 -7.13 6.84
N LEU A 529 13.25 -7.80 7.99
CA LEU A 529 12.56 -7.42 9.22
C LEU A 529 13.57 -7.22 10.34
N VAL A 530 13.68 -5.98 10.82
CA VAL A 530 14.73 -5.54 11.73
C VAL A 530 14.13 -4.91 12.97
N PHE A 531 14.43 -5.47 14.14
CA PHE A 531 14.06 -4.93 15.45
C PHE A 531 15.29 -4.29 16.09
N ARG A 532 15.24 -2.99 16.43
CA ARG A 532 16.37 -2.26 17.03
C ARG A 532 15.92 -1.25 18.08
N GLU A 533 16.88 -0.72 18.84
CA GLU A 533 16.66 0.42 19.77
C GLU A 533 15.44 0.23 20.70
N GLY A 534 15.31 -0.97 21.28
CA GLY A 534 14.20 -1.32 22.18
C GLY A 534 12.88 -1.67 21.49
N GLY A 535 12.86 -1.78 20.15
CA GLY A 535 11.71 -2.25 19.38
C GLY A 535 11.21 -3.61 19.86
N HIS A 536 9.89 -3.76 19.93
CA HIS A 536 9.26 -5.02 20.31
C HIS A 536 8.20 -5.37 19.26
N PHE A 537 8.38 -6.49 18.58
CA PHE A 537 7.44 -7.00 17.58
C PHE A 537 6.82 -8.31 18.05
N ALA A 538 5.51 -8.45 17.88
CA ALA A 538 4.78 -9.67 18.23
C ALA A 538 3.95 -10.20 17.06
N VAL A 539 3.86 -11.52 16.94
CA VAL A 539 2.91 -12.20 16.04
C VAL A 539 1.76 -12.72 16.87
N ALA A 540 0.54 -12.34 16.50
CA ALA A 540 -0.66 -12.67 17.25
C ALA A 540 -0.96 -14.18 17.26
N THR A 541 -1.82 -14.60 18.19
CA THR A 541 -2.22 -15.99 18.38
C THR A 541 -2.72 -16.61 17.07
N ASN A 542 -2.20 -17.77 16.68
CA ASN A 542 -2.54 -18.47 15.43
C ASN A 542 -2.31 -17.67 14.13
N HIS A 543 -1.45 -16.65 14.15
CA HIS A 543 -1.11 -15.90 12.93
C HIS A 543 0.22 -16.37 12.37
N HIS A 544 0.35 -16.21 11.07
CA HIS A 544 1.50 -16.65 10.29
C HIS A 544 2.14 -15.47 9.58
N ILE A 545 3.46 -15.37 9.66
CA ILE A 545 4.27 -14.49 8.83
C ILE A 545 5.30 -15.28 8.04
N GLU A 546 5.55 -14.86 6.81
CA GLU A 546 6.66 -15.31 6.00
C GLU A 546 7.79 -14.29 6.06
N VAL A 547 9.00 -14.80 6.22
CA VAL A 547 10.22 -14.02 6.20
C VAL A 547 11.14 -14.62 5.15
N SER A 548 11.81 -13.75 4.41
CA SER A 548 12.93 -14.07 3.54
C SER A 548 14.06 -13.09 3.88
N GLY A 549 15.26 -13.25 3.32
CA GLY A 549 16.33 -12.27 3.51
C GLY A 549 16.76 -12.07 4.96
N VAL A 550 16.56 -10.90 5.56
CA VAL A 550 17.13 -10.59 6.89
C VAL A 550 16.08 -10.64 7.99
N TRP A 551 16.32 -11.44 9.03
CA TRP A 551 15.62 -11.40 10.32
C TRP A 551 16.59 -10.93 11.40
N SER A 552 16.43 -9.70 11.89
CA SER A 552 17.25 -9.16 12.96
C SER A 552 16.44 -8.89 14.23
N ASN A 553 16.88 -9.47 15.33
CA ASN A 553 16.35 -9.34 16.69
C ASN A 553 17.35 -8.61 17.61
N ALA A 554 17.96 -7.52 17.14
CA ALA A 554 18.74 -6.64 18.01
C ALA A 554 17.88 -6.01 19.14
N ALA A 555 16.56 -6.22 19.10
CA ALA A 555 15.62 -5.95 20.18
C ALA A 555 14.66 -7.16 20.40
N LEU A 556 13.40 -6.95 20.80
CA LEU A 556 12.52 -8.04 21.29
C LEU A 556 11.56 -8.56 20.22
N PHE A 557 11.45 -9.89 20.12
CA PHE A 557 10.41 -10.60 19.37
C PHE A 557 9.53 -11.46 20.30
N THR A 558 8.24 -11.61 19.99
CA THR A 558 7.34 -12.50 20.74
C THR A 558 6.30 -13.18 19.83
N GLY A 559 6.37 -14.49 19.69
CA GLY A 559 5.26 -15.29 19.16
C GLY A 559 4.21 -15.55 20.24
N LEU A 560 2.96 -15.13 20.05
CA LEU A 560 1.83 -15.55 20.89
C LEU A 560 1.42 -17.00 20.57
N PRO A 561 0.61 -17.69 21.39
CA PRO A 561 0.31 -19.11 21.19
C PRO A 561 -0.18 -19.45 19.76
N GLY A 562 0.41 -20.48 19.16
CA GLY A 562 0.14 -20.87 17.76
C GLY A 562 0.70 -19.93 16.68
N ALA A 563 1.44 -18.88 17.03
CA ALA A 563 2.11 -18.02 16.06
C ALA A 563 3.18 -18.78 15.26
N THR A 564 3.22 -18.54 13.95
CA THR A 564 4.13 -19.22 13.02
C THR A 564 4.99 -18.21 12.27
N VAL A 565 6.30 -18.44 12.27
CA VAL A 565 7.27 -17.72 11.44
C VAL A 565 7.84 -18.71 10.42
N SER A 566 7.58 -18.47 9.14
CA SER A 566 8.12 -19.29 8.05
C SER A 566 9.24 -18.59 7.32
N PHE A 567 10.40 -19.25 7.20
CA PHE A 567 11.46 -18.83 6.31
C PHE A 567 11.27 -19.46 4.93
N THR A 568 11.29 -18.64 3.88
CA THR A 568 10.98 -19.06 2.50
C THR A 568 12.11 -18.70 1.53
N ASP A 569 12.21 -19.44 0.44
CA ASP A 569 13.12 -19.17 -0.69
C ASP A 569 12.45 -18.36 -1.79
N ARG A 570 11.34 -17.67 -1.49
CA ARG A 570 10.50 -16.94 -2.46
C ARG A 570 11.30 -16.02 -3.38
N TYR A 571 12.47 -15.55 -2.91
CA TYR A 571 13.36 -14.67 -3.64
C TYR A 571 14.75 -15.27 -3.95
N GLN A 572 14.96 -16.57 -3.68
CA GLN A 572 16.21 -17.31 -3.89
C GLN A 572 17.41 -16.75 -3.09
N ASP A 573 17.14 -16.06 -1.99
CA ASP A 573 18.14 -15.47 -1.11
C ASP A 573 18.38 -16.33 0.15
N THR A 574 19.63 -16.32 0.66
CA THR A 574 19.95 -16.84 1.99
C THR A 574 19.23 -16.02 3.06
N SER A 575 18.50 -16.69 3.96
CA SER A 575 17.89 -16.02 5.10
C SER A 575 18.87 -15.92 6.26
N LYS A 576 19.17 -14.70 6.71
CA LYS A 576 20.05 -14.42 7.86
C LYS A 576 19.24 -14.22 9.13
N ILE A 577 19.56 -14.93 10.20
CA ILE A 577 18.79 -14.99 11.44
C ILE A 577 19.69 -14.62 12.61
N PHE A 578 19.40 -13.51 13.30
CA PHE A 578 20.20 -13.04 14.44
C PHE A 578 19.71 -13.56 15.82
N GLY A 579 18.80 -14.54 15.81
CA GLY A 579 18.18 -15.14 17.01
C GLY A 579 16.68 -14.84 17.14
N GLY A 580 16.04 -15.43 18.14
CA GLY A 580 14.62 -15.19 18.40
C GLY A 580 13.97 -16.21 19.33
N VAL A 581 12.75 -15.90 19.78
CA VAL A 581 11.90 -16.81 20.56
C VAL A 581 10.62 -17.10 19.79
N PHE A 582 10.46 -18.34 19.34
CA PHE A 582 9.42 -18.78 18.42
C PHE A 582 8.45 -19.75 19.10
N VAL A 583 7.19 -19.75 18.63
CA VAL A 583 6.23 -20.83 18.94
C VAL A 583 6.32 -21.89 17.85
N ASN A 584 6.01 -21.52 16.60
CA ASN A 584 6.26 -22.37 15.44
C ASN A 584 7.31 -21.73 14.52
N LEU A 585 8.41 -22.44 14.28
CA LEU A 585 9.46 -22.06 13.32
C LEU A 585 9.42 -23.03 12.14
N VAL A 586 9.22 -22.53 10.93
CA VAL A 586 9.01 -23.37 9.74
C VAL A 586 9.96 -22.96 8.62
N ALA A 587 10.59 -23.93 7.97
CA ALA A 587 11.31 -23.79 6.71
C ALA A 587 11.06 -25.06 5.88
N THR A 588 10.33 -24.98 4.78
CA THR A 588 9.90 -26.17 4.00
C THR A 588 10.26 -26.11 2.52
N ASN A 589 10.88 -25.02 2.07
CA ASN A 589 11.20 -24.84 0.66
C ASN A 589 12.63 -25.28 0.35
N HIS A 590 12.72 -25.95 -0.79
CA HIS A 590 13.79 -26.86 -1.17
C HIS A 590 15.08 -26.19 -1.70
N GLY A 591 15.25 -24.88 -1.48
CA GLY A 591 16.47 -24.10 -1.75
C GLY A 591 16.82 -23.08 -0.67
N VAL A 592 16.15 -23.12 0.49
CA VAL A 592 16.43 -22.19 1.59
C VAL A 592 17.81 -22.48 2.18
N HIS A 593 18.65 -21.46 2.25
CA HIS A 593 19.84 -21.46 3.09
C HIS A 593 19.55 -20.59 4.31
N LEU A 594 19.67 -21.15 5.52
CA LEU A 594 19.55 -20.42 6.77
C LEU A 594 20.95 -20.18 7.34
N GLU A 595 21.30 -18.91 7.49
CA GLU A 595 22.54 -18.46 8.10
C GLU A 595 22.21 -17.82 9.46
N PHE A 596 22.64 -18.45 10.55
CA PHE A 596 22.40 -17.99 11.91
C PHE A 596 23.60 -17.21 12.41
N ASP A 597 23.37 -16.06 13.05
CA ASP A 597 24.49 -15.25 13.54
C ASP A 597 25.25 -15.97 14.67
N GLU A 598 26.56 -15.74 14.77
CA GLU A 598 27.40 -16.35 15.82
C GLU A 598 26.83 -16.05 17.21
N ASP A 599 26.81 -17.05 18.10
CA ASP A 599 26.23 -16.96 19.45
C ASP A 599 24.74 -16.57 19.52
N SER A 600 24.06 -16.41 18.38
CA SER A 600 22.63 -16.09 18.36
C SER A 600 21.81 -17.24 18.96
N THR A 601 20.87 -16.89 19.83
CA THR A 601 20.00 -17.87 20.49
C THR A 601 18.63 -17.94 19.84
N ASN A 602 18.26 -19.13 19.36
CA ASN A 602 16.99 -19.43 18.72
C ASN A 602 16.21 -20.41 19.59
N VAL A 603 15.07 -19.98 20.13
CA VAL A 603 14.29 -20.73 21.14
C VAL A 603 12.95 -21.16 20.57
N ILE A 604 12.59 -22.44 20.69
CA ILE A 604 11.25 -22.97 20.43
C ILE A 604 10.55 -23.20 21.78
N LEU A 605 9.41 -22.54 21.98
CA LEU A 605 8.64 -22.56 23.23
C LEU A 605 7.90 -23.91 23.45
N PRO A 606 7.47 -24.20 24.70
CA PRO A 606 6.66 -25.39 25.01
C PRO A 606 5.40 -25.53 24.16
N ASN A 607 5.09 -26.76 23.74
CA ASN A 607 4.01 -27.11 22.80
C ASN A 607 4.09 -26.40 21.43
N GLY A 608 5.24 -25.81 21.11
CA GLY A 608 5.53 -25.25 19.80
C GLY A 608 5.93 -26.31 18.78
N SER A 609 6.47 -25.86 17.65
CA SER A 609 7.01 -26.74 16.61
C SER A 609 8.24 -26.15 15.93
N VAL A 610 9.17 -27.02 15.55
CA VAL A 610 10.19 -26.74 14.53
C VAL A 610 9.98 -27.67 13.35
N THR A 611 9.84 -27.09 12.17
CA THR A 611 9.80 -27.82 10.89
C THR A 611 10.89 -27.31 9.97
N MET A 612 11.83 -28.17 9.57
CA MET A 612 12.92 -27.84 8.63
C MET A 612 13.03 -28.97 7.61
N MET A 613 12.56 -28.74 6.38
CA MET A 613 12.47 -29.77 5.34
C MET A 613 13.32 -29.37 4.14
N GLY A 614 14.43 -30.08 3.91
CA GLY A 614 15.18 -30.05 2.66
C GLY A 614 14.48 -30.82 1.54
N LYS A 615 15.12 -30.92 0.36
CA LYS A 615 14.51 -31.53 -0.83
C LYS A 615 14.76 -33.02 -0.96
N SER A 616 16.01 -33.41 -0.75
CA SER A 616 16.51 -34.77 -0.92
C SER A 616 17.91 -34.89 -0.32
N GLU A 617 18.46 -36.09 -0.29
CA GLU A 617 19.84 -36.32 0.13
C GLU A 617 20.89 -35.63 -0.75
N SER A 618 20.60 -35.31 -2.01
CA SER A 618 21.51 -34.56 -2.89
C SER A 618 21.33 -33.05 -2.82
N GLU A 619 20.22 -32.58 -2.25
CA GLU A 619 19.81 -31.17 -2.19
C GLU A 619 19.29 -30.85 -0.79
N ARG A 620 20.20 -30.92 0.20
CA ARG A 620 19.88 -30.66 1.59
C ARG A 620 19.72 -29.16 1.86
N MET A 621 18.81 -28.80 2.76
CA MET A 621 18.70 -27.43 3.27
C MET A 621 19.93 -27.10 4.12
N LEU A 622 20.62 -26.00 3.82
CA LEU A 622 21.82 -25.63 4.55
C LEU A 622 21.45 -24.82 5.81
N LEU A 623 21.89 -25.31 6.97
CA LEU A 623 21.86 -24.60 8.24
C LEU A 623 23.31 -24.31 8.64
N ARG A 624 23.69 -23.02 8.67
CA ARG A 624 25.09 -22.58 8.86
C ARG A 624 25.18 -21.45 9.88
N SER A 625 26.33 -21.34 10.55
CA SER A 625 26.71 -20.11 11.26
C SER A 625 27.15 -19.02 10.29
N SER A 626 26.94 -17.74 10.63
CA SER A 626 27.45 -16.58 9.89
C SER A 626 28.98 -16.47 9.96
N THR A 627 29.57 -17.01 11.04
CA THR A 627 31.02 -17.13 11.25
C THR A 627 31.41 -18.60 11.30
N PRO A 628 32.07 -19.15 10.26
CA PRO A 628 32.48 -20.55 10.23
C PRO A 628 33.36 -20.94 11.43
N GLY A 629 32.98 -22.02 12.13
CA GLY A 629 33.68 -22.53 13.31
C GLY A 629 33.13 -22.02 14.65
N GLU A 630 32.33 -20.96 14.65
CA GLU A 630 31.65 -20.43 15.85
C GLU A 630 30.20 -20.92 15.87
N SER A 631 29.73 -21.38 17.05
CA SER A 631 28.42 -22.02 17.15
C SER A 631 27.27 -21.01 17.21
N TRP A 632 26.14 -21.33 16.56
CA TRP A 632 24.83 -20.73 16.85
C TRP A 632 24.06 -21.61 17.85
N ILE A 633 23.19 -21.01 18.68
CA ILE A 633 22.50 -21.70 19.77
C ILE A 633 21.06 -22.04 19.37
N PHE A 634 20.67 -23.31 19.57
CA PHE A 634 19.31 -23.79 19.28
C PHE A 634 18.64 -24.47 20.48
N HIS A 635 17.69 -23.79 21.12
CA HIS A 635 16.94 -24.35 22.24
C HIS A 635 15.58 -24.86 21.77
N VAL A 636 15.36 -26.18 21.83
CA VAL A 636 14.04 -26.79 21.58
C VAL A 636 13.46 -27.31 22.90
N ASP A 637 12.29 -26.81 23.31
CA ASP A 637 11.62 -27.31 24.51
C ASP A 637 11.26 -28.81 24.37
N PRO A 638 11.35 -29.65 25.43
CA PRO A 638 11.04 -31.08 25.36
C PRO A 638 9.60 -31.42 24.94
N SER A 639 8.65 -30.50 25.08
CA SER A 639 7.27 -30.66 24.62
C SER A 639 7.02 -30.13 23.21
N ALA A 640 8.01 -29.49 22.58
CA ALA A 640 7.89 -29.00 21.21
C ALA A 640 8.02 -30.15 20.21
N SER A 641 7.18 -30.12 19.18
CA SER A 641 7.26 -31.09 18.08
C SER A 641 8.44 -30.76 17.15
N GLN A 642 9.12 -31.81 16.66
CA GLN A 642 10.25 -31.68 15.74
C GLN A 642 9.94 -32.42 14.44
N ASN A 643 10.13 -31.74 13.32
CA ASN A 643 10.05 -32.34 11.98
C ASN A 643 11.21 -31.81 11.13
N ILE A 644 12.35 -32.50 11.21
CA ILE A 644 13.59 -32.06 10.56
C ILE A 644 14.09 -33.15 9.62
N TRP A 645 14.19 -32.83 8.33
CA TRP A 645 14.44 -33.80 7.28
C TRP A 645 15.32 -33.23 6.17
N CYS A 646 16.27 -34.03 5.68
CA CYS A 646 17.26 -33.65 4.65
C CYS A 646 17.88 -32.25 4.87
N VAL A 647 18.30 -31.96 6.10
CA VAL A 647 19.09 -30.76 6.40
C VAL A 647 20.57 -31.12 6.42
N ASP A 648 21.42 -30.17 6.07
CA ASP A 648 22.85 -30.24 6.32
C ASP A 648 23.14 -29.18 7.40
N VAL A 649 23.65 -29.61 8.55
CA VAL A 649 23.88 -28.75 9.71
C VAL A 649 25.36 -28.63 10.00
N GLN A 650 25.80 -27.40 10.25
CA GLN A 650 27.15 -27.10 10.72
C GLN A 650 27.12 -26.07 11.85
N ASP A 651 28.05 -26.21 12.80
CA ASP A 651 28.32 -25.25 13.87
C ASP A 651 27.07 -24.92 14.74
N SER A 652 26.26 -25.92 15.11
CA SER A 652 25.06 -25.73 15.94
C SER A 652 25.21 -26.31 17.36
N ASP A 653 24.93 -25.52 18.40
CA ASP A 653 24.83 -26.01 19.79
C ASP A 653 23.37 -26.08 20.26
N ALA A 654 22.80 -27.29 20.25
CA ALA A 654 21.45 -27.55 20.76
C ALA A 654 21.41 -28.04 22.22
N SER A 655 22.53 -27.97 22.96
CA SER A 655 22.66 -28.58 24.28
C SER A 655 21.80 -27.92 25.37
N SER A 656 21.24 -26.75 25.08
CA SER A 656 20.37 -26.03 26.02
C SER A 656 18.94 -26.60 26.07
N GLY A 657 18.52 -27.38 25.07
CA GLY A 657 17.17 -27.95 24.95
C GLY A 657 17.14 -29.48 24.82
N ALA A 658 16.02 -30.03 24.35
CA ALA A 658 15.89 -31.45 24.02
C ALA A 658 16.77 -31.84 22.82
N PRO A 659 17.23 -33.11 22.72
CA PRO A 659 17.97 -33.57 21.56
C PRO A 659 17.21 -33.32 20.26
N VAL A 660 17.91 -32.76 19.28
CA VAL A 660 17.32 -32.39 17.98
C VAL A 660 17.49 -33.54 17.01
N THR A 661 16.40 -34.18 16.59
CA THR A 661 16.45 -35.33 15.69
C THR A 661 16.28 -34.90 14.24
N ALA A 662 17.28 -35.18 13.41
CA ALA A 662 17.30 -34.86 11.98
C ALA A 662 17.39 -36.16 11.15
N ILE A 663 16.45 -36.36 10.23
CA ILE A 663 16.33 -37.59 9.43
C ILE A 663 16.91 -37.37 8.04
N LEU A 664 17.65 -38.36 7.49
CA LEU A 664 18.33 -38.28 6.18
C LEU A 664 19.17 -37.00 5.99
N SER A 665 19.69 -36.54 7.12
CA SER A 665 20.36 -35.26 7.29
C SER A 665 21.86 -35.48 7.43
N GLN A 666 22.64 -34.47 7.11
CA GLN A 666 24.09 -34.53 7.12
C GLN A 666 24.64 -33.69 8.27
N ASP A 667 25.55 -34.30 9.03
CA ASP A 667 26.40 -33.60 10.00
C ASP A 667 27.69 -33.18 9.30
N THR A 668 27.83 -31.88 8.98
CA THR A 668 29.07 -31.33 8.40
C THR A 668 30.02 -30.76 9.46
N GLY A 669 29.76 -31.04 10.73
CA GLY A 669 30.70 -30.84 11.83
C GLY A 669 30.27 -29.80 12.87
N ASN A 670 30.84 -29.95 14.07
CA ASN A 670 30.67 -29.05 15.22
C ASN A 670 29.21 -28.88 15.71
N ASN A 671 28.40 -29.94 15.57
CA ASN A 671 27.03 -29.96 16.08
C ASN A 671 26.95 -30.67 17.43
N LYS A 672 26.28 -30.08 18.42
CA LYS A 672 26.05 -30.67 19.76
C LYS A 672 24.57 -30.92 20.00
N ASN A 673 24.25 -32.06 20.62
CA ASN A 673 22.88 -32.48 20.95
C ASN A 673 21.96 -32.67 19.72
N TRP A 674 22.55 -32.93 18.55
CA TRP A 674 21.87 -33.34 17.33
C TRP A 674 21.97 -34.87 17.15
N LEU A 675 20.87 -35.50 16.71
CA LEU A 675 20.76 -36.93 16.42
C LEU A 675 20.44 -37.12 14.93
N PHE A 676 21.42 -37.55 14.15
CA PHE A 676 21.26 -37.82 12.72
C PHE A 676 20.85 -39.28 12.48
N ASN A 677 19.57 -39.52 12.17
CA ASN A 677 19.01 -40.85 11.97
C ASN A 677 18.84 -41.14 10.47
N ASN A 678 19.52 -42.17 9.96
CA ASN A 678 19.40 -42.63 8.57
C ASN A 678 18.61 -43.94 8.51
N TYR A 679 17.33 -43.87 8.14
CA TYR A 679 16.55 -45.06 7.79
C TYR A 679 16.74 -45.39 6.30
N PRO A 680 16.85 -46.67 5.91
CA PRO A 680 16.91 -47.03 4.50
C PRO A 680 15.63 -46.60 3.77
N PRO A 681 15.72 -45.94 2.59
CA PRO A 681 14.54 -45.59 1.82
C PRO A 681 13.81 -46.82 1.28
N GLY A 682 12.48 -46.72 1.10
CA GLY A 682 11.65 -47.74 0.49
C GLY A 682 11.16 -48.85 1.44
N ILE A 683 11.21 -48.63 2.75
CA ILE A 683 10.65 -49.59 3.73
C ILE A 683 9.13 -49.64 3.56
N VAL A 684 8.57 -50.85 3.44
CA VAL A 684 7.11 -51.02 3.46
C VAL A 684 6.59 -50.87 4.89
N ASN A 685 5.88 -49.79 5.18
CA ASN A 685 5.17 -49.58 6.43
C ASN A 685 3.68 -49.90 6.24
N ARG A 686 3.24 -50.97 6.90
CA ARG A 686 1.89 -51.52 6.75
C ARG A 686 0.97 -51.02 7.85
N TRP A 687 -0.21 -50.54 7.48
CA TRP A 687 -1.28 -50.20 8.42
C TRP A 687 -1.85 -51.47 9.07
N THR A 688 -1.95 -51.47 10.40
CA THR A 688 -2.53 -52.57 11.18
C THR A 688 -3.93 -52.22 11.71
N GLY A 689 -4.20 -50.93 11.96
CA GLY A 689 -5.44 -50.46 12.57
C GLY A 689 -5.69 -51.03 13.97
N ALA A 690 -4.61 -51.29 14.73
CA ALA A 690 -4.67 -52.02 15.99
C ALA A 690 -5.44 -51.28 17.09
N GLU A 691 -5.35 -49.95 17.15
CA GLU A 691 -5.90 -49.15 18.25
C GLU A 691 -7.02 -48.20 17.81
N ASN A 692 -6.76 -47.39 16.78
CA ASN A 692 -7.70 -46.37 16.29
C ASN A 692 -7.42 -46.01 14.83
N ASN A 693 -8.16 -45.05 14.28
CA ASN A 693 -8.01 -44.61 12.89
C ASN A 693 -6.95 -43.51 12.70
N LEU A 694 -6.24 -43.08 13.76
CA LEU A 694 -5.35 -41.91 13.67
C LEU A 694 -4.02 -42.29 13.01
N TRP A 695 -3.70 -41.62 11.90
CA TRP A 695 -2.46 -41.87 11.14
C TRP A 695 -1.20 -41.69 11.98
N ASN A 696 -1.19 -40.72 12.88
CA ASN A 696 -0.01 -40.37 13.68
C ASN A 696 0.28 -41.35 14.84
N ASN A 697 -0.64 -42.25 15.16
CA ASN A 697 -0.45 -43.20 16.24
C ASN A 697 0.47 -44.35 15.77
N SER A 698 1.67 -44.44 16.36
CA SER A 698 2.70 -45.42 16.01
C SER A 698 2.25 -46.87 16.17
N ASP A 699 1.31 -47.15 17.08
CA ASP A 699 0.82 -48.51 17.35
C ASP A 699 -0.05 -49.07 16.22
N ASN A 700 -0.57 -48.19 15.35
CA ASN A 700 -1.31 -48.57 14.14
C ASN A 700 -0.41 -48.97 12.96
N TRP A 701 0.91 -48.94 13.13
CA TRP A 701 1.89 -49.20 12.08
C TRP A 701 2.79 -50.38 12.43
N HIS A 702 3.01 -51.29 11.47
CA HIS A 702 3.85 -52.47 11.67
C HIS A 702 5.30 -52.13 12.04
N SER A 703 5.80 -50.97 11.62
CA SER A 703 7.14 -50.50 11.98
C SER A 703 7.27 -50.04 13.44
N GLY A 704 6.14 -49.92 14.17
CA GLY A 704 6.10 -49.34 15.52
C GLY A 704 6.38 -47.83 15.53
N ARG A 705 6.27 -47.17 14.36
CA ARG A 705 6.42 -45.73 14.20
C ARG A 705 5.48 -45.20 13.11
N GLU A 706 5.19 -43.91 13.19
CA GLU A 706 4.55 -43.16 12.11
C GLU A 706 5.37 -43.26 10.79
N PRO A 707 4.71 -43.28 9.61
CA PRO A 707 5.38 -43.24 8.33
C PRO A 707 6.22 -41.99 8.06
N TYR A 708 7.35 -42.18 7.36
CA TYR A 708 8.23 -41.14 6.86
C TYR A 708 8.10 -40.97 5.34
N PRO A 709 8.60 -39.86 4.76
CA PRO A 709 8.53 -39.59 3.33
C PRO A 709 9.13 -40.66 2.41
N GLU A 710 10.02 -41.52 2.91
CA GLU A 710 10.66 -42.59 2.14
C GLU A 710 9.94 -43.94 2.27
N ASP A 711 8.91 -44.04 3.12
CA ASP A 711 8.20 -45.30 3.32
C ASP A 711 7.23 -45.58 2.16
N LEU A 712 7.13 -46.86 1.81
CA LEU A 712 6.06 -47.39 0.97
C LEU A 712 4.89 -47.77 1.88
N ILE A 713 3.75 -47.13 1.70
CA ILE A 713 2.56 -47.38 2.51
C ILE A 713 1.75 -48.52 1.92
N LEU A 714 1.38 -49.48 2.77
CA LEU A 714 0.42 -50.51 2.44
C LEU A 714 -0.77 -50.43 3.40
N ILE A 715 -1.96 -50.15 2.87
CA ILE A 715 -3.23 -50.21 3.60
C ILE A 715 -3.98 -51.46 3.12
N PRO A 716 -3.93 -52.55 3.90
CA PRO A 716 -4.46 -53.84 3.46
C PRO A 716 -5.98 -53.92 3.59
N GLY A 717 -6.61 -54.74 2.76
CA GLY A 717 -8.05 -55.03 2.84
C GLY A 717 -8.40 -55.93 4.04
N GLY A 718 -9.68 -55.94 4.41
CA GLY A 718 -10.21 -56.84 5.45
C GLY A 718 -9.99 -56.39 6.90
N LEU A 719 -9.62 -55.13 7.13
CA LEU A 719 -9.52 -54.53 8.47
C LEU A 719 -10.86 -53.89 8.88
N SER A 720 -11.04 -53.70 10.20
CA SER A 720 -12.21 -53.00 10.77
C SER A 720 -11.97 -51.50 11.01
N ILE A 721 -10.71 -51.06 11.02
CA ILE A 721 -10.30 -49.68 11.28
C ILE A 721 -9.29 -49.25 10.22
N TYR A 722 -9.65 -48.23 9.47
CA TYR A 722 -8.84 -47.68 8.37
C TYR A 722 -8.31 -46.29 8.71
N PRO A 723 -7.16 -45.89 8.14
CA PRO A 723 -6.50 -44.67 8.53
C PRO A 723 -7.24 -43.40 8.08
N THR A 724 -7.21 -42.40 8.96
CA THR A 724 -7.56 -41.00 8.74
C THR A 724 -6.32 -40.16 9.04
N ILE A 725 -5.86 -39.34 8.08
CA ILE A 725 -4.84 -38.32 8.36
C ILE A 725 -5.48 -37.26 9.26
N ASN A 726 -4.85 -36.94 10.40
CA ASN A 726 -5.54 -36.26 11.50
C ASN A 726 -4.74 -35.13 12.17
N GLU A 727 -3.55 -34.78 11.68
CA GLU A 727 -2.71 -33.75 12.32
C GLU A 727 -2.06 -32.79 11.33
N ARG A 728 -1.50 -33.33 10.24
CA ARG A 728 -0.75 -32.60 9.23
C ARG A 728 -0.76 -33.37 7.91
N SER A 729 -0.59 -32.65 6.81
CA SER A 729 -0.36 -33.19 5.47
C SER A 729 0.83 -34.15 5.46
N ARG A 730 0.79 -35.14 4.57
CA ARG A 730 1.76 -36.25 4.52
C ARG A 730 2.46 -36.34 3.18
N SER A 731 3.71 -36.79 3.23
CA SER A 731 4.49 -37.20 2.07
C SER A 731 4.93 -38.64 2.29
N VAL A 732 4.92 -39.47 1.24
CA VAL A 732 5.31 -40.89 1.26
C VAL A 732 6.01 -41.28 -0.06
N ALA A 733 6.79 -42.36 -0.06
CA ALA A 733 7.51 -42.80 -1.27
C ALA A 733 6.62 -43.56 -2.25
N GLY A 734 5.52 -44.12 -1.76
CA GLY A 734 4.56 -44.85 -2.56
C GLY A 734 3.40 -45.28 -1.68
N ILE A 735 2.25 -45.55 -2.28
CA ILE A 735 1.08 -46.00 -1.54
C ILE A 735 0.29 -47.05 -2.32
N GLU A 736 -0.17 -48.07 -1.60
CA GLU A 736 -1.11 -49.08 -2.09
C GLU A 736 -2.27 -49.23 -1.11
N VAL A 737 -3.48 -48.90 -1.57
CA VAL A 737 -4.75 -49.13 -0.88
C VAL A 737 -5.42 -50.32 -1.54
N GLU A 738 -5.42 -51.46 -0.86
CA GLU A 738 -5.93 -52.72 -1.39
C GLU A 738 -7.47 -52.73 -1.56
N PRO A 739 -8.03 -53.65 -2.37
CA PRO A 739 -9.47 -53.81 -2.50
C PRO A 739 -10.18 -54.00 -1.14
N GLY A 740 -11.25 -53.24 -0.92
CA GLY A 740 -12.01 -53.26 0.34
C GLY A 740 -11.35 -52.48 1.50
N ALA A 741 -10.22 -51.83 1.26
CA ALA A 741 -9.58 -50.89 2.18
C ALA A 741 -9.99 -49.44 1.91
N SER A 742 -9.79 -48.54 2.88
CA SER A 742 -9.99 -47.11 2.67
C SER A 742 -8.87 -46.26 3.26
N LEU A 743 -8.64 -45.08 2.67
CA LEU A 743 -7.85 -44.01 3.27
C LEU A 743 -8.70 -42.74 3.27
N ASN A 744 -8.84 -42.12 4.44
CA ASN A 744 -9.44 -40.80 4.56
C ASN A 744 -8.34 -39.75 4.80
N LEU A 745 -8.34 -38.68 4.00
CA LEU A 745 -7.38 -37.59 4.14
C LEU A 745 -7.72 -36.61 5.27
N GLY A 746 -8.95 -36.62 5.78
CA GLY A 746 -9.36 -35.84 6.96
C GLY A 746 -9.11 -34.33 6.86
N GLY A 747 -9.15 -33.76 5.64
CA GLY A 747 -8.85 -32.35 5.40
C GLY A 747 -7.36 -32.01 5.18
N TYR A 748 -6.47 -33.00 5.06
CA TYR A 748 -5.02 -32.80 4.89
C TYR A 748 -4.48 -33.29 3.54
N ASP A 749 -3.43 -32.65 3.04
CA ASP A 749 -2.84 -33.00 1.73
C ASP A 749 -2.01 -34.29 1.76
N LEU A 750 -1.85 -34.93 0.60
CA LEU A 750 -1.03 -36.12 0.41
C LEU A 750 -0.09 -35.98 -0.81
N THR A 751 1.22 -36.10 -0.59
CA THR A 751 2.22 -36.22 -1.65
C THR A 751 2.73 -37.65 -1.75
N VAL A 752 2.71 -38.23 -2.95
CA VAL A 752 3.25 -39.56 -3.24
C VAL A 752 4.40 -39.42 -4.23
N ASN A 753 5.62 -39.64 -3.76
CA ASN A 753 6.84 -39.44 -4.55
C ASN A 753 7.09 -40.54 -5.60
N GLY A 754 6.45 -41.70 -5.45
CA GLY A 754 6.54 -42.83 -6.36
C GLY A 754 5.17 -43.31 -6.82
N TYR A 755 4.95 -44.62 -6.87
CA TYR A 755 3.69 -45.17 -7.36
C TYR A 755 2.54 -44.95 -6.37
N ALA A 756 1.34 -44.72 -6.90
CA ALA A 756 0.11 -44.66 -6.14
C ALA A 756 -0.92 -45.64 -6.72
N LYS A 757 -1.36 -46.60 -5.92
CA LYS A 757 -2.38 -47.58 -6.31
C LYS A 757 -3.57 -47.48 -5.37
N PHE A 758 -4.73 -47.16 -5.91
CA PHE A 758 -5.98 -47.04 -5.17
C PHE A 758 -6.99 -48.04 -5.71
N TYR A 759 -6.82 -49.31 -5.31
CA TYR A 759 -7.79 -50.37 -5.62
C TYR A 759 -8.94 -50.41 -4.59
N GLY A 760 -8.76 -49.77 -3.44
CA GLY A 760 -9.80 -49.49 -2.44
C GLY A 760 -10.47 -48.12 -2.63
N THR A 761 -10.92 -47.52 -1.53
CA THR A 761 -11.54 -46.18 -1.53
C THR A 761 -10.57 -45.13 -1.01
N LEU A 762 -10.40 -44.04 -1.78
CA LEU A 762 -9.78 -42.81 -1.26
C LEU A 762 -10.87 -41.77 -0.99
N VAL A 763 -10.83 -41.14 0.18
CA VAL A 763 -11.82 -40.17 0.65
C VAL A 763 -11.15 -38.83 0.94
N CYS A 764 -11.65 -37.79 0.29
CA CYS A 764 -11.38 -36.38 0.59
C CYS A 764 -12.62 -35.78 1.28
N GLU A 765 -12.42 -34.86 2.22
CA GLU A 765 -13.48 -34.21 2.98
C GLU A 765 -13.72 -32.74 2.57
N SER A 766 -12.75 -32.08 1.93
CA SER A 766 -12.77 -30.68 1.53
C SER A 766 -12.01 -30.46 0.21
N ASP A 767 -11.00 -29.61 0.20
CA ASP A 767 -10.19 -29.12 -0.91
C ASP A 767 -8.74 -29.65 -0.86
N GLU A 768 -8.57 -30.86 -0.31
CA GLU A 768 -7.26 -31.51 -0.16
C GLU A 768 -6.51 -31.61 -1.49
N THR A 769 -5.20 -31.42 -1.44
CA THR A 769 -4.30 -31.58 -2.58
C THR A 769 -3.61 -32.94 -2.55
N LEU A 770 -3.68 -33.66 -3.67
CA LEU A 770 -3.00 -34.94 -3.88
C LEU A 770 -1.96 -34.80 -4.99
N SER A 771 -0.68 -34.91 -4.65
CA SER A 771 0.42 -34.80 -5.63
C SER A 771 1.00 -36.17 -5.96
N PHE A 772 1.10 -36.50 -7.25
CA PHE A 772 1.59 -37.79 -7.74
C PHE A 772 2.82 -37.62 -8.65
N ARG A 773 3.97 -38.09 -8.15
CA ARG A 773 5.25 -38.07 -8.87
C ARG A 773 5.63 -39.39 -9.53
N GLY A 774 4.89 -40.46 -9.29
CA GLY A 774 4.97 -41.70 -10.09
C GLY A 774 3.63 -42.07 -10.75
N ASN A 775 3.57 -43.29 -11.29
CA ASN A 775 2.38 -43.81 -11.95
C ASN A 775 1.22 -43.99 -10.97
N THR A 776 0.01 -43.65 -11.40
CA THR A 776 -1.22 -43.78 -10.61
C THR A 776 -2.17 -44.80 -11.24
N ASP A 777 -2.66 -45.74 -10.43
CA ASP A 777 -3.60 -46.77 -10.85
C ASP A 777 -4.84 -46.83 -9.94
N TRP A 778 -6.02 -46.55 -10.50
CA TRP A 778 -7.31 -46.58 -9.82
C TRP A 778 -8.20 -47.75 -10.24
N THR A 779 -7.66 -48.72 -10.99
CA THR A 779 -8.44 -49.82 -11.57
C THR A 779 -9.28 -50.55 -10.51
N GLY A 780 -10.60 -50.56 -10.67
CA GLY A 780 -11.54 -51.21 -9.76
C GLY A 780 -11.71 -50.53 -8.40
N GLY A 781 -11.05 -49.41 -8.16
CA GLY A 781 -11.17 -48.61 -6.95
C GLY A 781 -12.35 -47.65 -6.97
N SER A 782 -12.41 -46.80 -5.94
CA SER A 782 -13.40 -45.72 -5.86
C SER A 782 -12.77 -44.47 -5.28
N PHE A 783 -13.25 -43.31 -5.73
CA PHE A 783 -12.78 -42.02 -5.25
C PHE A 783 -13.97 -41.17 -4.82
N GLN A 784 -13.87 -40.60 -3.62
CA GLN A 784 -14.74 -39.54 -3.14
C GLN A 784 -13.97 -38.23 -3.23
N PRO A 785 -14.04 -37.51 -4.37
CA PRO A 785 -13.14 -36.40 -4.66
C PRO A 785 -13.37 -35.16 -3.80
N ALA A 786 -14.56 -34.99 -3.20
CA ALA A 786 -14.98 -33.70 -2.65
C ALA A 786 -14.62 -32.54 -3.61
N PHE A 787 -13.82 -31.57 -3.17
CA PHE A 787 -13.31 -30.45 -3.96
C PHE A 787 -11.79 -30.50 -4.15
N SER A 788 -11.22 -31.70 -4.08
CA SER A 788 -9.78 -31.96 -4.11
C SER A 788 -9.08 -31.53 -5.40
N LYS A 789 -7.76 -31.35 -5.29
CA LYS A 789 -6.86 -31.07 -6.41
C LYS A 789 -5.93 -32.24 -6.63
N ILE A 790 -5.91 -32.79 -7.83
CA ILE A 790 -4.93 -33.79 -8.25
C ILE A 790 -3.81 -33.07 -9.01
N ILE A 791 -2.59 -33.10 -8.49
CA ILE A 791 -1.40 -32.60 -9.16
C ILE A 791 -0.60 -33.79 -9.70
N ILE A 792 -0.32 -33.78 -11.00
CA ILE A 792 0.53 -34.77 -11.66
C ILE A 792 1.87 -34.08 -11.96
N ASP A 793 2.86 -34.28 -11.07
CA ASP A 793 4.11 -33.50 -10.99
C ASP A 793 5.39 -34.35 -11.07
N GLY A 794 5.35 -35.55 -11.67
CA GLY A 794 6.56 -36.35 -11.88
C GLY A 794 7.54 -35.72 -12.86
N ASP A 795 8.78 -36.19 -12.85
CA ASP A 795 9.86 -35.74 -13.77
C ASP A 795 10.02 -36.63 -15.02
N SER A 796 9.45 -37.83 -14.97
CA SER A 796 9.54 -38.88 -15.99
C SER A 796 8.18 -39.14 -16.65
N PRO A 797 8.10 -39.86 -17.78
CA PRO A 797 6.82 -40.26 -18.35
C PRO A 797 5.95 -40.99 -17.31
N GLN A 798 4.71 -40.53 -17.15
CA GLN A 798 3.78 -41.03 -16.15
C GLN A 798 2.51 -41.58 -16.79
N SER A 799 2.01 -42.69 -16.26
CA SER A 799 0.66 -43.18 -16.56
C SER A 799 -0.32 -42.81 -15.45
N PHE A 800 -1.48 -42.31 -15.83
CA PHE A 800 -2.62 -42.08 -14.96
C PHE A 800 -3.78 -42.96 -15.44
N THR A 801 -4.19 -43.94 -14.62
CA THR A 801 -5.29 -44.85 -14.92
C THR A 801 -6.51 -44.49 -14.08
N PRO A 802 -7.41 -43.61 -14.57
CA PRO A 802 -8.56 -43.10 -13.80
C PRO A 802 -9.76 -44.04 -13.73
N ASP A 803 -9.84 -45.06 -14.60
CA ASP A 803 -10.93 -46.04 -14.66
C ASP A 803 -12.36 -45.46 -14.68
N GLY A 804 -12.57 -44.35 -15.39
CA GLY A 804 -13.88 -43.71 -15.52
C GLY A 804 -14.35 -42.91 -14.29
N LEU A 805 -13.50 -42.74 -13.29
CA LEU A 805 -13.83 -42.02 -12.05
C LEU A 805 -14.06 -40.51 -12.27
N LEU A 806 -14.71 -39.92 -11.27
CA LEU A 806 -14.91 -38.47 -11.14
C LEU A 806 -13.78 -37.87 -10.31
N PHE A 807 -13.17 -36.81 -10.83
CA PHE A 807 -12.21 -35.94 -10.15
C PHE A 807 -12.79 -34.53 -10.05
N TYR A 808 -12.26 -33.71 -9.13
CA TYR A 808 -12.65 -32.31 -9.07
C TYR A 808 -11.73 -31.47 -9.97
N GLU A 809 -10.52 -31.12 -9.51
CA GLU A 809 -9.53 -30.39 -10.32
C GLU A 809 -8.31 -31.28 -10.61
N ILE A 810 -7.83 -31.28 -11.87
CA ILE A 810 -6.60 -31.95 -12.28
C ILE A 810 -5.62 -30.91 -12.82
N ILE A 811 -4.40 -30.90 -12.30
CA ILE A 811 -3.32 -29.98 -12.65
C ILE A 811 -2.14 -30.80 -13.19
N ILE A 812 -1.64 -30.42 -14.37
CA ILE A 812 -0.48 -31.09 -14.99
C ILE A 812 0.77 -30.23 -14.85
N GLU A 813 1.69 -30.67 -14.02
CA GLU A 813 3.00 -30.04 -13.83
C GLU A 813 4.16 -30.85 -14.41
N ASN A 814 3.94 -32.14 -14.71
CA ASN A 814 4.95 -33.04 -15.26
C ASN A 814 5.50 -32.53 -16.63
N PRO A 815 6.81 -32.24 -16.76
CA PRO A 815 7.42 -31.75 -18.00
C PRO A 815 7.58 -32.83 -19.09
N SER A 816 7.45 -34.10 -18.73
CA SER A 816 7.45 -35.28 -19.59
C SER A 816 6.02 -35.66 -20.04
N ALA A 817 5.87 -36.82 -20.68
CA ALA A 817 4.57 -37.29 -21.18
C ALA A 817 3.69 -37.87 -20.06
N VAL A 818 2.45 -37.36 -19.94
CA VAL A 818 1.39 -37.92 -19.09
C VAL A 818 0.41 -38.69 -19.97
N THR A 819 0.27 -39.99 -19.72
CA THR A 819 -0.63 -40.88 -20.47
C THR A 819 -1.85 -41.23 -19.64
N PHE A 820 -3.02 -40.78 -20.06
CA PHE A 820 -4.31 -41.17 -19.53
C PHE A 820 -4.74 -42.50 -20.18
N THR A 821 -4.73 -43.58 -19.41
CA THR A 821 -5.00 -44.95 -19.90
C THR A 821 -6.49 -45.34 -19.81
N GLY A 822 -7.37 -44.40 -19.47
CA GLY A 822 -8.83 -44.57 -19.43
C GLY A 822 -9.53 -43.20 -19.49
N GLY A 823 -10.83 -43.20 -19.79
CA GLY A 823 -11.66 -42.00 -19.69
C GLY A 823 -11.88 -41.54 -18.25
N PHE A 824 -12.29 -40.28 -18.06
CA PHE A 824 -12.61 -39.72 -16.75
C PHE A 824 -13.56 -38.53 -16.87
N THR A 825 -14.18 -38.18 -15.75
CA THR A 825 -14.92 -36.91 -15.61
C THR A 825 -14.18 -36.01 -14.64
N ALA A 826 -14.01 -34.72 -14.95
CA ALA A 826 -13.47 -33.73 -14.02
C ALA A 826 -14.23 -32.41 -14.07
N CYS A 827 -14.27 -31.68 -12.95
CA CYS A 827 -14.75 -30.30 -12.95
C CYS A 827 -13.81 -29.40 -13.77
N PHE A 828 -12.50 -29.57 -13.59
CA PHE A 828 -11.51 -28.72 -14.24
C PHE A 828 -10.21 -29.47 -14.60
N LEU A 829 -9.65 -29.17 -15.77
CA LEU A 829 -8.29 -29.56 -16.16
C LEU A 829 -7.46 -28.31 -16.43
N PHE A 830 -6.31 -28.19 -15.77
CA PHE A 830 -5.42 -27.04 -15.85
C PHE A 830 -4.02 -27.47 -16.31
N VAL A 831 -3.49 -26.77 -17.32
CA VAL A 831 -2.12 -26.95 -17.83
C VAL A 831 -1.53 -25.59 -18.21
N GLU A 832 -0.44 -25.19 -17.54
CA GLU A 832 0.30 -23.95 -17.83
C GLU A 832 1.82 -24.18 -17.64
N PRO A 833 2.55 -24.53 -18.71
CA PRO A 833 4.01 -24.62 -18.66
C PRO A 833 4.67 -23.25 -18.45
N ALA A 834 5.77 -23.23 -17.70
CA ALA A 834 6.62 -22.05 -17.61
C ALA A 834 7.32 -21.75 -18.96
N PRO A 835 7.80 -20.52 -19.20
CA PRO A 835 8.58 -20.19 -20.39
C PRO A 835 9.78 -21.15 -20.59
N GLY A 836 9.82 -21.80 -21.75
CA GLY A 836 10.86 -22.78 -22.09
C GLY A 836 10.53 -24.24 -21.74
N GLU A 837 9.45 -24.49 -21.01
CA GLU A 837 8.98 -25.84 -20.71
C GLU A 837 7.91 -26.31 -21.69
N SER A 838 7.74 -27.63 -21.79
CA SER A 838 6.66 -28.28 -22.54
C SER A 838 5.83 -29.20 -21.65
N ARG A 839 4.61 -29.49 -22.07
CA ARG A 839 3.73 -30.51 -21.47
C ARG A 839 3.17 -31.40 -22.57
N SER A 840 3.14 -32.71 -22.35
CA SER A 840 2.59 -33.67 -23.32
C SER A 840 1.54 -34.55 -22.68
N LEU A 841 0.32 -34.50 -23.19
CA LEU A 841 -0.80 -35.29 -22.73
C LEU A 841 -1.21 -36.27 -23.83
N VAL A 842 -1.23 -37.55 -23.47
CA VAL A 842 -1.65 -38.65 -24.34
C VAL A 842 -2.92 -39.27 -23.78
N PHE A 843 -3.99 -39.27 -24.56
CA PHE A 843 -5.28 -39.84 -24.16
C PHE A 843 -5.54 -41.17 -24.85
N ARG A 844 -6.07 -42.14 -24.12
CA ARG A 844 -6.42 -43.45 -24.69
C ARG A 844 -7.44 -43.31 -25.82
N SER A 845 -7.17 -43.97 -26.95
CA SER A 845 -8.03 -43.91 -28.13
C SER A 845 -9.38 -44.54 -27.84
N GLY A 846 -10.47 -43.86 -28.23
CA GLY A 846 -11.85 -44.28 -28.03
C GLY A 846 -12.45 -43.89 -26.67
N GLU A 847 -11.64 -43.52 -25.68
CA GLU A 847 -12.11 -43.12 -24.36
C GLU A 847 -12.64 -41.68 -24.37
N LEU A 848 -13.60 -41.41 -23.48
CA LEU A 848 -14.20 -40.08 -23.30
C LEU A 848 -13.64 -39.38 -22.07
N VAL A 849 -13.15 -38.17 -22.27
CA VAL A 849 -12.79 -37.21 -21.23
C VAL A 849 -13.90 -36.16 -21.14
N THR A 850 -14.57 -36.06 -19.99
CA THR A 850 -15.65 -35.09 -19.76
C THR A 850 -15.19 -34.02 -18.78
N LEU A 851 -15.22 -32.76 -19.19
CA LEU A 851 -14.78 -31.61 -18.40
C LEU A 851 -15.89 -30.57 -18.31
N GLU A 852 -16.10 -29.99 -17.13
CA GLU A 852 -16.90 -28.77 -17.03
C GLU A 852 -16.07 -27.55 -17.50
N GLY A 853 -14.79 -27.48 -17.10
CA GLY A 853 -13.87 -26.42 -17.50
C GLY A 853 -12.49 -26.91 -17.95
N LEU A 854 -11.83 -26.12 -18.81
CA LEU A 854 -10.52 -26.42 -19.38
C LEU A 854 -9.63 -25.16 -19.48
N SER A 855 -8.45 -25.20 -18.88
CA SER A 855 -7.40 -24.19 -19.08
C SER A 855 -6.14 -24.83 -19.66
N LEU A 856 -5.76 -24.40 -20.86
CA LEU A 856 -4.54 -24.82 -21.54
C LEU A 856 -3.80 -23.57 -22.03
N LEU A 857 -2.79 -23.13 -21.29
CA LEU A 857 -2.13 -21.85 -21.52
C LEU A 857 -0.63 -22.02 -21.72
N SER A 858 -0.19 -22.12 -22.97
CA SER A 858 1.23 -21.97 -23.28
C SER A 858 1.67 -20.49 -23.14
N PRO A 859 2.97 -20.21 -22.92
CA PRO A 859 3.51 -18.86 -23.02
C PRO A 859 3.12 -18.18 -24.35
N LEU A 860 2.96 -16.86 -24.31
CA LEU A 860 2.61 -16.07 -25.49
C LEU A 860 3.55 -16.35 -26.67
N GLY A 861 2.99 -16.70 -27.83
CA GLY A 861 3.74 -16.98 -29.05
C GLY A 861 4.38 -18.37 -29.13
N THR A 862 4.11 -19.28 -28.19
CA THR A 862 4.62 -20.67 -28.22
C THR A 862 3.50 -21.71 -28.34
N CYS A 863 3.86 -22.93 -28.73
CA CYS A 863 2.96 -24.09 -28.74
C CYS A 863 3.52 -25.21 -27.86
N SER A 864 3.61 -24.99 -26.55
CA SER A 864 4.32 -25.88 -25.63
C SER A 864 3.47 -26.97 -24.98
N ILE A 865 2.16 -26.98 -25.21
CA ILE A 865 1.25 -28.05 -24.77
C ILE A 865 0.88 -28.93 -25.98
N THR A 866 1.12 -30.24 -25.89
CA THR A 866 0.73 -31.21 -26.94
C THR A 866 -0.37 -32.14 -26.44
N LEU A 867 -1.41 -32.31 -27.25
CA LEU A 867 -2.52 -33.24 -27.01
C LEU A 867 -2.51 -34.31 -28.11
N ARG A 868 -2.46 -35.58 -27.72
CA ARG A 868 -2.35 -36.73 -28.65
C ARG A 868 -3.30 -37.86 -28.28
N SER A 869 -3.70 -38.62 -29.28
CA SER A 869 -4.24 -39.97 -29.08
C SER A 869 -3.10 -40.96 -28.82
N SER A 870 -3.35 -41.95 -27.96
CA SER A 870 -2.49 -43.12 -27.76
C SER A 870 -2.32 -43.98 -29.03
N THR A 871 -3.27 -43.89 -29.97
CA THR A 871 -3.22 -44.59 -31.26
C THR A 871 -3.40 -43.58 -32.39
N LEU A 872 -2.38 -43.45 -33.23
CA LEU A 872 -2.38 -42.51 -34.36
C LEU A 872 -3.59 -42.73 -35.30
N ASN A 873 -4.25 -41.64 -35.70
CA ASN A 873 -5.44 -41.63 -36.55
C ASN A 873 -6.71 -42.27 -35.92
N GLN A 874 -6.71 -42.50 -34.61
CA GLN A 874 -7.93 -42.87 -33.87
C GLN A 874 -8.27 -41.79 -32.86
N PHE A 875 -9.53 -41.38 -32.83
CA PHE A 875 -9.98 -40.31 -31.95
C PHE A 875 -9.79 -40.66 -30.46
N TRP A 876 -9.33 -39.70 -29.68
CA TRP A 876 -9.72 -39.57 -28.28
C TRP A 876 -10.91 -38.60 -28.20
N ASN A 877 -11.87 -38.85 -27.32
CA ASN A 877 -13.12 -38.08 -27.27
C ASN A 877 -13.08 -37.06 -26.13
N LEU A 878 -13.54 -35.84 -26.39
CA LEU A 878 -13.56 -34.73 -25.44
C LEU A 878 -14.94 -34.08 -25.36
N SER A 879 -15.41 -33.82 -24.14
CA SER A 879 -16.55 -32.96 -23.87
C SER A 879 -16.10 -31.83 -22.94
N VAL A 880 -16.28 -30.57 -23.34
CA VAL A 880 -16.10 -29.40 -22.47
C VAL A 880 -17.43 -28.65 -22.41
N ASN A 881 -18.01 -28.54 -21.21
CA ASN A 881 -19.43 -28.21 -21.08
C ASN A 881 -19.74 -26.77 -20.62
N LYS A 882 -18.83 -26.08 -19.92
CA LYS A 882 -19.15 -24.78 -19.28
C LYS A 882 -18.25 -23.64 -19.71
N GLY A 883 -16.93 -23.84 -19.79
CA GLY A 883 -16.02 -22.75 -20.17
C GLY A 883 -14.59 -23.19 -20.37
N TYR A 884 -13.82 -22.39 -21.10
CA TYR A 884 -12.42 -22.70 -21.37
C TYR A 884 -11.57 -21.46 -21.65
N THR A 885 -10.25 -21.64 -21.52
CA THR A 885 -9.24 -20.75 -22.10
C THR A 885 -8.14 -21.61 -22.70
N ILE A 886 -7.90 -21.46 -24.01
CA ILE A 886 -6.92 -22.27 -24.74
C ILE A 886 -6.01 -21.37 -25.56
N ARG A 887 -4.70 -21.47 -25.33
CA ARG A 887 -3.64 -20.75 -26.05
C ARG A 887 -2.46 -21.68 -26.32
N GLY A 888 -1.95 -21.65 -27.55
CA GLY A 888 -0.69 -22.27 -27.88
C GLY A 888 -0.67 -23.78 -27.65
N VAL A 889 -1.69 -24.50 -28.09
CA VAL A 889 -1.73 -25.96 -28.02
C VAL A 889 -1.44 -26.57 -29.39
N ASP A 890 -0.86 -27.77 -29.43
CA ASP A 890 -0.78 -28.58 -30.64
C ASP A 890 -1.68 -29.81 -30.45
N VAL A 891 -2.72 -29.92 -31.27
CA VAL A 891 -3.77 -30.95 -31.13
C VAL A 891 -3.75 -31.90 -32.32
N ARG A 892 -3.90 -33.20 -32.05
CA ARG A 892 -4.11 -34.23 -33.07
C ARG A 892 -5.11 -35.28 -32.62
N ASP A 893 -5.88 -35.81 -33.57
CA ASP A 893 -6.76 -36.96 -33.38
C ASP A 893 -7.82 -36.74 -32.26
N SER A 894 -8.34 -35.53 -32.11
CA SER A 894 -9.33 -35.16 -31.07
C SER A 894 -10.75 -35.03 -31.60
N ASP A 895 -11.72 -35.70 -30.99
CA ASP A 895 -13.15 -35.48 -31.25
C ASP A 895 -13.82 -34.72 -30.10
N ALA A 896 -13.93 -33.40 -30.22
CA ALA A 896 -14.54 -32.53 -29.22
C ALA A 896 -16.05 -32.27 -29.45
N ARG A 897 -16.72 -33.03 -30.34
CA ARG A 897 -18.15 -32.81 -30.67
C ARG A 897 -19.12 -33.12 -29.54
N PHE A 898 -18.66 -33.71 -28.45
CA PHE A 898 -19.50 -34.03 -27.30
C PHE A 898 -19.81 -32.79 -26.44
N GLY A 899 -19.03 -31.70 -26.57
CA GLY A 899 -19.24 -30.44 -25.86
C GLY A 899 -19.24 -29.20 -26.77
N GLU A 900 -18.94 -28.05 -26.17
CA GLU A 900 -18.87 -26.75 -26.86
C GLU A 900 -17.75 -26.71 -27.91
N LYS A 901 -17.91 -25.87 -28.94
CA LYS A 901 -16.82 -25.61 -29.91
C LYS A 901 -15.65 -24.95 -29.18
N LEU A 902 -14.43 -25.43 -29.40
CA LEU A 902 -13.22 -24.96 -28.71
C LEU A 902 -12.42 -23.99 -29.58
N PHE A 903 -12.30 -22.73 -29.15
CA PHE A 903 -11.42 -21.73 -29.77
C PHE A 903 -10.02 -21.80 -29.16
N ALA A 904 -9.02 -22.12 -29.97
CA ALA A 904 -7.63 -22.31 -29.55
C ALA A 904 -6.73 -21.30 -30.27
N SER A 905 -6.53 -20.12 -29.67
CA SER A 905 -5.71 -19.07 -30.29
C SER A 905 -4.22 -19.45 -30.31
N GLY A 906 -3.51 -19.01 -31.35
CA GLY A 906 -2.07 -19.23 -31.49
C GLY A 906 -1.65 -20.71 -31.44
N SER A 907 -2.55 -21.62 -31.83
CA SER A 907 -2.43 -23.08 -31.67
C SER A 907 -2.24 -23.78 -33.02
N LEU A 908 -1.78 -25.03 -33.00
CA LEU A 908 -1.50 -25.86 -34.18
C LEU A 908 -2.52 -27.00 -34.32
N ASP A 909 -3.08 -27.11 -35.52
CA ASP A 909 -3.86 -28.28 -35.95
C ASP A 909 -2.94 -29.26 -36.69
N THR A 910 -2.47 -30.30 -36.00
CA THR A 910 -1.62 -31.34 -36.63
C THR A 910 -2.41 -32.52 -37.19
N GLY A 911 -3.74 -32.37 -37.30
CA GLY A 911 -4.62 -33.20 -38.11
C GLY A 911 -5.69 -33.99 -37.34
N ASN A 912 -6.79 -34.28 -38.03
CA ASN A 912 -7.90 -35.11 -37.57
C ASN A 912 -8.54 -34.60 -36.25
N ASN A 913 -8.88 -33.32 -36.20
CA ASN A 913 -9.56 -32.70 -35.06
C ASN A 913 -10.98 -32.26 -35.43
N MET A 914 -11.96 -32.53 -34.57
CA MET A 914 -13.37 -32.16 -34.77
C MET A 914 -13.84 -31.21 -33.68
N ASN A 915 -14.62 -30.18 -34.05
CA ASN A 915 -15.16 -29.14 -33.14
C ASN A 915 -14.12 -28.20 -32.49
N TRP A 916 -12.94 -28.08 -33.10
CA TRP A 916 -11.91 -27.10 -32.77
C TRP A 916 -11.90 -25.95 -33.79
N ASP A 917 -11.51 -24.76 -33.35
CA ASP A 917 -11.31 -23.56 -34.17
C ASP A 917 -9.96 -22.92 -33.84
N PHE A 918 -9.04 -22.98 -34.78
CA PHE A 918 -7.67 -22.49 -34.64
C PHE A 918 -7.48 -21.10 -35.26
N ASP A 919 -8.46 -20.60 -36.01
CA ASP A 919 -8.36 -19.37 -36.81
C ASP A 919 -8.86 -18.13 -36.06
N GLN A 920 -9.71 -18.31 -35.04
CA GLN A 920 -10.24 -17.21 -34.21
C GLN A 920 -9.14 -16.59 -33.31
N SER A 921 -8.83 -15.31 -33.52
CA SER A 921 -7.90 -14.55 -32.67
C SER A 921 -8.56 -14.03 -31.38
N TRP A 922 -7.80 -14.03 -30.29
CA TRP A 922 -8.15 -13.39 -29.02
C TRP A 922 -7.28 -12.16 -28.82
N ALA A 923 -7.85 -11.10 -28.24
CA ALA A 923 -7.07 -9.99 -27.73
C ALA A 923 -6.61 -10.32 -26.31
N GLU A 924 -5.30 -10.30 -26.10
CA GLU A 924 -4.67 -10.72 -24.85
C GLU A 924 -4.09 -9.53 -24.10
N TRP A 925 -4.39 -9.40 -22.82
CA TRP A 925 -3.80 -8.36 -21.99
C TRP A 925 -2.34 -8.70 -21.68
N THR A 926 -1.42 -7.81 -22.08
CA THR A 926 0.02 -7.97 -21.88
C THR A 926 0.61 -6.94 -20.92
N SER A 927 -0.13 -5.87 -20.61
CA SER A 927 0.36 -4.72 -19.83
C SER A 927 1.65 -4.08 -20.38
N GLY A 928 1.84 -4.13 -21.70
CA GLY A 928 3.08 -3.68 -22.35
C GLY A 928 3.45 -2.20 -22.12
N ALA A 929 2.51 -1.34 -21.74
CA ALA A 929 2.78 0.05 -21.40
C ALA A 929 3.07 0.30 -19.90
N GLY A 930 2.89 -0.72 -19.04
CA GLY A 930 3.06 -0.59 -17.58
C GLY A 930 1.96 0.21 -16.87
N ASP A 931 0.85 0.51 -17.55
CA ASP A 931 -0.35 1.13 -16.97
C ASP A 931 -1.54 0.14 -16.93
N CYS A 932 -2.66 0.54 -16.30
CA CYS A 932 -3.86 -0.29 -16.16
C CYS A 932 -4.97 0.04 -17.17
N ARG A 933 -4.72 0.85 -18.19
CA ARG A 933 -5.78 1.44 -19.02
C ARG A 933 -6.20 0.52 -20.16
N PHE A 934 -7.52 0.26 -20.27
CA PHE A 934 -8.09 -0.55 -21.36
C PHE A 934 -7.91 0.09 -22.75
N ASP A 935 -7.94 1.43 -22.86
CA ASP A 935 -7.78 2.20 -24.12
C ASP A 935 -6.34 2.29 -24.60
N ASN A 936 -5.38 1.82 -23.81
CA ASN A 936 -4.01 1.83 -24.27
C ASN A 936 -3.75 0.57 -25.11
N LYS A 937 -3.68 0.75 -26.43
CA LYS A 937 -3.40 -0.34 -27.39
C LYS A 937 -2.11 -1.10 -27.09
N ASP A 938 -1.14 -0.47 -26.43
CA ASP A 938 0.16 -1.08 -26.12
C ASP A 938 0.07 -2.08 -24.95
N ASN A 939 -1.07 -2.12 -24.25
CA ASN A 939 -1.38 -3.15 -23.26
C ASN A 939 -2.04 -4.41 -23.85
N TRP A 940 -2.29 -4.45 -25.16
CA TRP A 940 -2.97 -5.56 -25.81
C TRP A 940 -2.06 -6.28 -26.80
N TYR A 941 -2.28 -7.58 -26.97
CA TYR A 941 -1.72 -8.38 -28.05
C TYR A 941 -2.84 -8.99 -28.92
N PRO A 942 -2.82 -8.75 -30.26
CA PRO A 942 -1.97 -7.77 -30.94
C PRO A 942 -2.27 -6.35 -30.44
N SER A 943 -1.35 -5.39 -30.65
CA SER A 943 -1.41 -4.00 -30.15
C SER A 943 -2.55 -3.16 -30.75
N VAL A 944 -3.78 -3.55 -30.41
CA VAL A 944 -5.05 -3.04 -30.91
C VAL A 944 -6.03 -3.05 -29.75
N ILE A 945 -6.78 -1.95 -29.57
CA ILE A 945 -7.81 -1.85 -28.54
C ILE A 945 -8.98 -2.78 -28.93
N PRO A 946 -9.38 -3.72 -28.06
CA PRO A 946 -10.43 -4.68 -28.39
C PRO A 946 -11.81 -4.03 -28.47
N GLY A 947 -12.63 -4.49 -29.40
CA GLY A 947 -14.00 -4.01 -29.63
C GLY A 947 -15.03 -5.13 -29.68
N ALA A 948 -16.22 -4.81 -30.21
CA ALA A 948 -17.42 -5.66 -30.11
C ALA A 948 -17.30 -7.04 -30.79
N GLY A 949 -16.36 -7.21 -31.73
CA GLY A 949 -16.10 -8.47 -32.41
C GLY A 949 -15.09 -9.38 -31.70
N ASP A 950 -14.40 -8.86 -30.67
CA ASP A 950 -13.20 -9.48 -30.13
C ASP A 950 -13.46 -10.29 -28.86
N MET A 951 -12.86 -11.48 -28.81
CA MET A 951 -12.77 -12.28 -27.59
C MET A 951 -11.60 -11.77 -26.75
N LEU A 952 -11.83 -11.59 -25.45
CA LEU A 952 -10.86 -11.00 -24.55
C LEU A 952 -10.30 -12.05 -23.59
N ARG A 953 -8.97 -12.12 -23.51
CA ARG A 953 -8.25 -12.91 -22.51
C ARG A 953 -7.45 -11.96 -21.62
N ILE A 954 -7.68 -12.05 -20.32
CA ILE A 954 -6.95 -11.22 -19.35
C ILE A 954 -6.30 -12.15 -18.33
N GLU A 955 -4.97 -12.20 -18.39
CA GLU A 955 -4.08 -13.01 -17.57
C GLU A 955 -3.00 -12.09 -16.97
N GLY A 956 -2.49 -12.41 -15.78
CA GLY A 956 -1.35 -11.69 -15.20
C GLY A 956 -1.69 -10.58 -14.18
N ARG A 957 -0.63 -10.14 -13.49
CA ARG A 957 -0.64 -9.35 -12.24
C ARG A 957 -1.18 -7.92 -12.39
N GLN A 958 -1.06 -7.30 -13.56
CA GLN A 958 -1.41 -5.89 -13.74
C GLN A 958 -2.93 -5.74 -13.89
N PRO A 959 -3.59 -4.90 -13.08
CA PRO A 959 -5.03 -4.72 -13.13
C PRO A 959 -5.46 -4.02 -14.41
N VAL A 960 -6.68 -4.31 -14.86
CA VAL A 960 -7.33 -3.61 -15.98
C VAL A 960 -8.40 -2.67 -15.45
N SER A 961 -8.43 -1.43 -15.94
CA SER A 961 -9.40 -0.41 -15.61
C SER A 961 -10.18 0.02 -16.86
N ILE A 962 -11.50 -0.11 -16.78
CA ILE A 962 -12.45 0.39 -17.79
C ILE A 962 -13.17 1.61 -17.20
N VAL A 963 -12.90 2.80 -17.74
CA VAL A 963 -13.47 4.08 -17.27
C VAL A 963 -14.49 4.70 -18.23
N TYR A 964 -14.75 4.06 -19.36
CA TYR A 964 -15.76 4.42 -20.35
C TYR A 964 -16.49 3.15 -20.84
N PRO A 965 -17.71 3.24 -21.41
CA PRO A 965 -18.47 2.06 -21.83
C PRO A 965 -17.75 1.22 -22.88
N VAL A 966 -17.68 -0.09 -22.66
CA VAL A 966 -17.01 -1.05 -23.56
C VAL A 966 -17.97 -2.16 -23.99
N THR A 967 -17.89 -2.57 -25.26
CA THR A 967 -18.57 -3.74 -25.80
C THR A 967 -17.55 -4.70 -26.41
N ILE A 968 -17.59 -5.97 -26.02
CA ILE A 968 -16.71 -7.04 -26.49
C ILE A 968 -17.52 -8.30 -26.83
N LYS A 969 -16.93 -9.24 -27.59
CA LYS A 969 -17.62 -10.47 -27.98
C LYS A 969 -17.76 -11.44 -26.81
N GLY A 970 -16.66 -11.72 -26.11
CA GLY A 970 -16.60 -12.67 -25.00
C GLY A 970 -15.44 -12.35 -24.06
N LEU A 971 -15.49 -12.84 -22.83
CA LEU A 971 -14.46 -12.56 -21.81
C LEU A 971 -14.05 -13.86 -21.12
N SER A 972 -12.76 -14.18 -21.14
CA SER A 972 -12.15 -15.18 -20.26
C SER A 972 -11.10 -14.51 -19.39
N LYS A 973 -11.18 -14.73 -18.09
CA LYS A 973 -10.33 -14.06 -17.11
C LYS A 973 -9.71 -15.04 -16.13
N GLY A 974 -8.40 -14.89 -15.90
CA GLY A 974 -7.61 -15.77 -15.04
C GLY A 974 -7.38 -17.13 -15.69
N GLY A 975 -7.26 -18.16 -14.86
CA GLY A 975 -7.00 -19.52 -15.32
C GLY A 975 -5.53 -19.80 -15.58
N GLY A 976 -4.64 -18.91 -15.16
CA GLY A 976 -3.20 -19.13 -15.01
C GLY A 976 -2.76 -18.94 -13.55
N ARG A 977 -1.46 -19.09 -13.28
CA ARG A 977 -0.82 -19.02 -11.94
C ARG A 977 -0.87 -17.65 -11.28
N GLN A 978 -1.23 -16.60 -12.01
CA GLN A 978 -1.18 -15.21 -11.55
C GLN A 978 -2.58 -14.66 -11.29
N ASN A 979 -2.72 -13.89 -10.21
CA ASN A 979 -3.92 -13.10 -9.95
C ASN A 979 -4.15 -12.10 -11.07
N SER A 980 -5.39 -12.06 -11.56
CA SER A 980 -5.82 -11.16 -12.62
C SER A 980 -7.03 -10.36 -12.16
N GLU A 981 -6.96 -9.04 -12.29
CA GLU A 981 -8.01 -8.11 -11.84
C GLU A 981 -8.54 -7.26 -12.99
N LEU A 982 -9.86 -7.09 -13.09
CA LEU A 982 -10.49 -6.13 -13.98
C LEU A 982 -11.54 -5.38 -13.18
N THR A 983 -11.46 -4.05 -13.18
CA THR A 983 -12.47 -3.18 -12.60
C THR A 983 -13.10 -2.33 -13.69
N ALA A 984 -14.40 -2.48 -13.88
CA ALA A 984 -15.21 -1.64 -14.75
C ALA A 984 -15.90 -0.55 -13.93
N PHE A 985 -15.39 0.67 -14.03
CA PHE A 985 -15.99 1.90 -13.51
C PHE A 985 -17.08 2.46 -14.45
N ALA A 986 -17.22 1.89 -15.64
CA ALA A 986 -18.24 2.14 -16.65
C ALA A 986 -18.92 0.83 -17.10
N ASP A 987 -19.96 0.93 -17.92
CA ASP A 987 -20.73 -0.23 -18.42
C ASP A 987 -19.83 -1.19 -19.24
N LEU A 988 -19.88 -2.48 -18.92
CA LEU A 988 -19.26 -3.53 -19.72
C LEU A 988 -20.35 -4.42 -20.35
N LYS A 989 -20.35 -4.52 -21.67
CA LYS A 989 -21.24 -5.40 -22.44
C LYS A 989 -20.46 -6.51 -23.12
N VAL A 990 -20.88 -7.75 -22.90
CA VAL A 990 -20.28 -8.96 -23.46
C VAL A 990 -21.35 -9.70 -24.27
N SER A 991 -21.20 -9.81 -25.60
CA SER A 991 -22.24 -10.40 -26.45
C SER A 991 -22.31 -11.94 -26.42
N ASN A 992 -21.45 -12.58 -25.65
CA ASN A 992 -21.34 -14.03 -25.52
C ASN A 992 -21.07 -14.37 -24.04
N ASN A 993 -20.31 -15.43 -23.77
CA ASN A 993 -20.04 -15.93 -22.44
C ASN A 993 -18.96 -15.12 -21.69
N VAL A 994 -19.09 -15.10 -20.36
CA VAL A 994 -18.07 -14.61 -19.42
C VAL A 994 -17.59 -15.78 -18.56
N TYR A 995 -16.28 -16.02 -18.58
CA TYR A 995 -15.63 -17.06 -17.78
C TYR A 995 -14.69 -16.42 -16.77
N LEU A 996 -14.96 -16.64 -15.49
CA LEU A 996 -14.09 -16.29 -14.38
C LEU A 996 -13.43 -17.58 -13.89
N LEU A 997 -12.18 -17.77 -14.27
CA LEU A 997 -11.37 -18.93 -13.94
C LEU A 997 -10.63 -18.69 -12.61
N SER A 998 -9.77 -19.62 -12.20
CA SER A 998 -8.94 -19.46 -11.00
C SER A 998 -8.12 -18.16 -11.03
N ASN A 999 -7.82 -17.62 -9.84
CA ASN A 999 -7.06 -16.39 -9.67
C ASN A 999 -7.66 -15.16 -10.41
N SER A 1000 -8.99 -15.08 -10.55
CA SER A 1000 -9.63 -13.97 -11.26
C SER A 1000 -10.58 -13.15 -10.37
N THR A 1001 -10.51 -11.82 -10.49
CA THR A 1001 -11.50 -10.90 -9.90
C THR A 1001 -12.06 -9.97 -10.96
N LEU A 1002 -13.38 -10.02 -11.20
CA LEU A 1002 -14.13 -9.11 -12.04
C LEU A 1002 -15.00 -8.19 -11.18
N ALA A 1003 -14.61 -6.92 -11.08
CA ALA A 1003 -15.37 -5.89 -10.36
C ALA A 1003 -16.19 -5.04 -11.34
N LEU A 1004 -17.52 -5.04 -11.19
CA LEU A 1004 -18.45 -4.27 -12.02
C LEU A 1004 -19.16 -3.22 -11.15
N ASN A 1005 -18.81 -1.95 -11.35
CA ASN A 1005 -19.35 -0.83 -10.55
C ASN A 1005 -20.57 -0.16 -11.18
N ARG A 1006 -20.88 -0.51 -12.42
CA ARG A 1006 -21.96 0.06 -13.23
C ARG A 1006 -22.78 -1.06 -13.88
N PRO A 1007 -24.03 -0.78 -14.27
CA PRO A 1007 -24.87 -1.74 -14.99
C PRO A 1007 -24.12 -2.38 -16.15
N SER A 1008 -24.01 -3.69 -16.11
CA SER A 1008 -23.25 -4.47 -17.09
C SER A 1008 -24.13 -5.58 -17.65
N ARG A 1009 -23.75 -6.14 -18.80
CA ARG A 1009 -24.52 -7.18 -19.47
C ARG A 1009 -23.64 -8.26 -20.07
N ALA A 1010 -24.02 -9.51 -19.86
CA ALA A 1010 -23.55 -10.66 -20.62
C ALA A 1010 -24.74 -11.25 -21.38
N ASP A 1011 -24.64 -11.42 -22.69
CA ASP A 1011 -25.74 -11.96 -23.51
C ASP A 1011 -25.75 -13.49 -23.47
N GLY A 1012 -24.59 -14.11 -23.23
CA GLY A 1012 -24.45 -15.54 -23.03
C GLY A 1012 -24.44 -15.95 -21.56
N ASN A 1013 -23.71 -17.03 -21.27
CA ASN A 1013 -23.57 -17.63 -19.96
C ASN A 1013 -22.50 -16.93 -19.12
N VAL A 1014 -22.68 -16.88 -17.80
CA VAL A 1014 -21.64 -16.47 -16.84
C VAL A 1014 -21.23 -17.67 -16.01
N VAL A 1015 -19.96 -18.07 -16.09
CA VAL A 1015 -19.44 -19.22 -15.34
C VAL A 1015 -18.30 -18.75 -14.44
N ILE A 1016 -18.40 -19.07 -13.16
CA ILE A 1016 -17.42 -18.74 -12.13
C ILE A 1016 -16.87 -20.05 -11.56
N PHE A 1017 -15.62 -20.36 -11.88
CA PHE A 1017 -14.89 -21.53 -11.37
C PHE A 1017 -14.26 -21.25 -10.00
N ALA A 1018 -13.68 -22.28 -9.38
CA ALA A 1018 -12.94 -22.15 -8.13
C ALA A 1018 -11.86 -21.06 -8.21
N GLY A 1019 -11.80 -20.15 -7.22
CA GLY A 1019 -10.87 -19.02 -7.20
C GLY A 1019 -11.26 -17.83 -8.11
N GLY A 1020 -12.35 -17.95 -8.88
CA GLY A 1020 -12.95 -16.84 -9.61
C GLY A 1020 -13.91 -16.03 -8.74
N THR A 1021 -13.87 -14.71 -8.87
CA THR A 1021 -14.68 -13.78 -8.05
C THR A 1021 -15.37 -12.73 -8.91
N LEU A 1022 -16.70 -12.64 -8.82
CA LEU A 1022 -17.48 -11.52 -9.34
C LEU A 1022 -17.89 -10.58 -8.19
N THR A 1023 -17.66 -9.29 -8.34
CA THR A 1023 -17.86 -8.31 -7.26
C THR A 1023 -18.20 -6.91 -7.79
N HIS A 1024 -18.43 -5.95 -6.89
CA HIS A 1024 -18.21 -4.52 -7.14
C HIS A 1024 -17.11 -3.98 -6.20
N SER A 1025 -16.60 -2.78 -6.46
CA SER A 1025 -15.65 -2.07 -5.60
C SER A 1025 -16.31 -1.60 -4.29
N ILE A 1026 -15.51 -1.42 -3.25
CA ILE A 1026 -15.99 -1.00 -1.92
C ILE A 1026 -16.72 0.36 -1.97
N ASN A 1027 -17.81 0.51 -1.21
CA ASN A 1027 -18.51 1.79 -1.04
C ASN A 1027 -18.01 2.53 0.19
N SER A 1028 -18.07 3.85 0.20
CA SER A 1028 -17.72 4.67 1.37
C SER A 1028 -18.98 5.06 2.16
N THR A 1029 -19.31 6.34 2.20
CA THR A 1029 -20.50 6.91 2.85
C THR A 1029 -21.68 7.05 1.88
N VAL A 1030 -21.40 6.93 0.58
CA VAL A 1030 -22.35 7.04 -0.52
C VAL A 1030 -22.43 5.73 -1.28
N GLU A 1031 -23.65 5.38 -1.71
CA GLU A 1031 -23.91 4.21 -2.54
C GLU A 1031 -23.45 4.48 -3.99
N SER A 1032 -22.17 4.21 -4.24
CA SER A 1032 -21.49 4.47 -5.51
C SER A 1032 -21.35 3.24 -6.39
N ASN A 1033 -21.21 2.06 -5.79
CA ASN A 1033 -20.86 0.80 -6.47
C ASN A 1033 -21.88 -0.27 -6.10
N LYS A 1034 -22.47 -0.90 -7.10
CA LYS A 1034 -23.37 -2.04 -6.95
C LYS A 1034 -23.11 -3.02 -8.06
N LEU A 1035 -23.18 -4.31 -7.73
CA LEU A 1035 -23.07 -5.36 -8.73
C LEU A 1035 -24.44 -5.49 -9.40
N ASN A 1036 -24.60 -4.88 -10.57
CA ASN A 1036 -25.84 -4.93 -11.36
C ASN A 1036 -25.53 -5.54 -12.73
N VAL A 1037 -25.95 -6.79 -12.93
CA VAL A 1037 -25.63 -7.55 -14.16
C VAL A 1037 -26.87 -8.21 -14.74
N ALA A 1038 -27.12 -7.95 -16.02
CA ALA A 1038 -28.08 -8.73 -16.81
C ALA A 1038 -27.35 -9.86 -17.55
N ILE A 1039 -27.86 -11.08 -17.44
CA ILE A 1039 -27.31 -12.31 -18.00
C ILE A 1039 -28.38 -12.92 -18.92
N GLY A 1040 -28.10 -12.98 -20.22
CA GLY A 1040 -29.00 -13.51 -21.24
C GLY A 1040 -29.07 -15.04 -21.28
N GLY A 1041 -28.03 -15.72 -20.80
CA GLY A 1041 -27.97 -17.19 -20.68
C GLY A 1041 -28.10 -17.69 -19.24
N ASP A 1042 -27.42 -18.80 -18.97
CA ASP A 1042 -27.31 -19.43 -17.65
C ASP A 1042 -26.18 -18.80 -16.81
N MET A 1043 -26.30 -18.90 -15.50
CA MET A 1043 -25.20 -18.59 -14.58
C MET A 1043 -24.81 -19.85 -13.79
N THR A 1044 -23.52 -20.17 -13.74
CA THR A 1044 -22.99 -21.27 -12.93
C THR A 1044 -21.88 -20.75 -12.00
N VAL A 1045 -22.00 -21.00 -10.71
CA VAL A 1045 -20.98 -20.71 -9.70
C VAL A 1045 -20.53 -22.02 -9.08
N PHE A 1046 -19.32 -22.48 -9.40
CA PHE A 1046 -18.73 -23.69 -8.84
C PHE A 1046 -18.28 -23.49 -7.38
N TYR A 1047 -18.02 -24.59 -6.68
CA TYR A 1047 -17.43 -24.53 -5.35
C TYR A 1047 -16.05 -23.84 -5.39
N GLY A 1048 -15.75 -23.03 -4.38
CA GLY A 1048 -14.60 -22.13 -4.36
C GLY A 1048 -14.72 -20.90 -5.28
N GLY A 1049 -15.71 -20.85 -6.17
CA GLY A 1049 -16.08 -19.66 -6.93
C GLY A 1049 -17.01 -18.76 -6.12
N SER A 1050 -16.94 -17.45 -6.35
CA SER A 1050 -17.69 -16.51 -5.53
C SER A 1050 -18.33 -15.34 -6.28
N VAL A 1051 -19.49 -14.92 -5.78
CA VAL A 1051 -20.09 -13.61 -5.99
C VAL A 1051 -20.04 -12.89 -4.65
N ASP A 1052 -18.97 -12.14 -4.39
CA ASP A 1052 -18.65 -11.65 -3.05
C ASP A 1052 -18.60 -10.12 -2.96
N VAL A 1053 -19.60 -9.57 -2.28
CA VAL A 1053 -19.71 -8.15 -1.95
C VAL A 1053 -19.72 -7.92 -0.43
N ALA A 1054 -19.21 -8.86 0.35
CA ALA A 1054 -19.14 -8.75 1.81
C ALA A 1054 -18.27 -7.57 2.26
N GLY A 1055 -18.76 -6.80 3.24
CA GLY A 1055 -18.08 -5.58 3.72
C GLY A 1055 -18.03 -4.42 2.71
N LYS A 1056 -18.60 -4.58 1.51
CA LYS A 1056 -18.56 -3.58 0.43
C LYS A 1056 -19.77 -2.65 0.43
N GLY A 1057 -20.63 -2.73 1.45
CA GLY A 1057 -21.73 -1.81 1.71
C GLY A 1057 -21.27 -0.47 2.29
N PHE A 1058 -22.18 0.25 2.94
CA PHE A 1058 -21.81 1.48 3.62
C PHE A 1058 -20.72 1.23 4.69
N ALA A 1059 -19.80 2.18 4.81
CA ALA A 1059 -18.77 2.18 5.83
C ALA A 1059 -19.36 2.21 7.25
N ILE A 1060 -18.53 1.93 8.27
CA ILE A 1060 -18.90 1.88 9.69
C ILE A 1060 -19.66 3.15 10.10
N GLY A 1061 -20.84 2.99 10.71
CA GLY A 1061 -21.72 4.08 11.16
C GLY A 1061 -22.50 4.82 10.06
N PHE A 1062 -22.30 4.48 8.78
CA PHE A 1062 -22.96 5.12 7.64
C PHE A 1062 -24.08 4.27 7.05
N GLY A 1063 -24.83 4.90 6.15
CA GLY A 1063 -26.02 4.33 5.53
C GLY A 1063 -27.30 4.76 6.27
N PRO A 1064 -28.47 4.65 5.62
CA PRO A 1064 -29.72 5.14 6.20
C PRO A 1064 -30.11 4.52 7.55
N GLY A 1065 -29.63 3.30 7.84
CA GLY A 1065 -29.79 2.60 9.10
C GLY A 1065 -28.55 2.61 10.00
N GLY A 1066 -27.49 3.36 9.65
CA GLY A 1066 -26.25 3.44 10.42
C GLY A 1066 -26.34 4.48 11.54
N THR A 1067 -25.94 4.11 12.75
CA THR A 1067 -26.06 4.94 13.97
C THR A 1067 -24.74 5.22 14.68
N GLY A 1068 -23.69 4.42 14.43
CA GLY A 1068 -22.44 4.45 15.22
C GLY A 1068 -22.64 3.96 16.66
N GLY A 1069 -21.55 3.86 17.44
CA GLY A 1069 -21.59 3.49 18.87
C GLY A 1069 -21.97 2.02 19.13
N VAL A 1070 -22.67 1.73 20.24
CA VAL A 1070 -23.10 0.36 20.60
C VAL A 1070 -24.39 -0.06 19.91
N VAL A 1071 -24.59 0.37 18.66
CA VAL A 1071 -25.79 0.06 17.88
C VAL A 1071 -25.41 -0.55 16.54
N GLY A 1072 -25.98 -1.71 16.24
CA GLY A 1072 -25.79 -2.38 14.96
C GLY A 1072 -26.44 -1.63 13.81
N GLY A 1073 -25.96 -1.85 12.60
CA GLY A 1073 -26.59 -1.31 11.40
C GLY A 1073 -27.99 -1.89 11.21
N SER A 1074 -28.94 -1.06 10.77
CA SER A 1074 -30.31 -1.52 10.45
C SER A 1074 -30.53 -1.61 8.94
N TYR A 1075 -30.59 -2.81 8.38
CA TYR A 1075 -31.05 -3.07 7.00
C TYR A 1075 -31.75 -4.42 6.96
N GLY A 1076 -32.97 -4.50 6.41
CA GLY A 1076 -33.82 -5.71 6.49
C GLY A 1076 -34.35 -6.05 7.89
N GLY A 1077 -33.55 -5.81 8.93
CA GLY A 1077 -33.89 -5.90 10.34
C GLY A 1077 -33.29 -4.74 11.15
N ARG A 1078 -33.79 -4.53 12.37
CA ARG A 1078 -33.21 -3.53 13.27
C ARG A 1078 -31.92 -4.06 13.88
N GLY A 1079 -30.86 -3.27 13.83
CA GLY A 1079 -29.62 -3.57 14.52
C GLY A 1079 -29.82 -3.68 16.03
N GLY A 1080 -29.03 -4.56 16.68
CA GLY A 1080 -29.01 -4.67 18.14
C GLY A 1080 -28.52 -3.37 18.77
N ALA A 1081 -29.08 -2.98 19.92
CA ALA A 1081 -28.70 -1.76 20.62
C ALA A 1081 -28.27 -2.07 22.06
N GLY A 1082 -27.14 -1.51 22.48
CA GLY A 1082 -26.72 -1.51 23.88
C GLY A 1082 -27.63 -0.68 24.78
N SER A 1083 -27.50 -0.87 26.10
CA SER A 1083 -28.31 -0.18 27.10
C SER A 1083 -28.30 1.34 26.91
N GLY A 1084 -29.48 1.96 26.82
CA GLY A 1084 -29.64 3.41 26.61
C GLY A 1084 -29.54 3.90 25.16
N SER A 1085 -29.31 3.00 24.18
CA SER A 1085 -29.25 3.36 22.76
C SER A 1085 -30.47 2.86 21.98
N THR A 1086 -30.80 3.48 20.85
CA THR A 1086 -31.89 3.06 19.97
C THR A 1086 -31.39 2.85 18.54
N SER A 1087 -31.74 1.71 17.93
CA SER A 1087 -31.43 1.45 16.53
C SER A 1087 -32.32 2.24 15.59
N LYS A 1088 -31.74 2.69 14.47
CA LYS A 1088 -32.48 3.37 13.42
C LYS A 1088 -33.49 2.42 12.76
N PRO A 1089 -34.56 2.95 12.13
CA PRO A 1089 -35.47 2.14 11.33
C PRO A 1089 -34.75 1.39 10.20
N CYS A 1090 -35.32 0.26 9.79
CA CYS A 1090 -34.94 -0.39 8.54
C CYS A 1090 -35.30 0.50 7.34
N TYR A 1091 -34.61 0.31 6.21
CA TYR A 1091 -34.85 1.04 4.96
C TYR A 1091 -34.69 0.11 3.76
N GLY A 1092 -34.99 0.63 2.57
CA GLY A 1092 -34.97 -0.14 1.33
C GLY A 1092 -36.27 -0.89 1.08
N SER A 1093 -36.35 -1.58 -0.06
CA SER A 1093 -37.53 -2.36 -0.44
C SER A 1093 -37.36 -3.81 -0.02
N ILE A 1094 -38.38 -4.35 0.66
CA ILE A 1094 -38.46 -5.78 1.00
C ILE A 1094 -38.86 -6.65 -0.21
N LEU A 1095 -39.44 -6.03 -1.26
CA LEU A 1095 -39.87 -6.73 -2.48
C LEU A 1095 -38.83 -6.63 -3.60
N ALA A 1096 -37.88 -5.71 -3.47
CA ALA A 1096 -36.92 -5.33 -4.50
C ALA A 1096 -35.63 -4.80 -3.85
N PRO A 1097 -34.89 -5.64 -3.09
CA PRO A 1097 -33.74 -5.17 -2.33
C PRO A 1097 -32.57 -4.83 -3.27
N THR A 1098 -32.26 -3.54 -3.41
CA THR A 1098 -31.14 -3.04 -4.24
C THR A 1098 -30.17 -2.15 -3.48
N SER A 1099 -30.42 -1.92 -2.20
CA SER A 1099 -29.64 -0.97 -1.39
C SER A 1099 -28.48 -1.67 -0.71
N LEU A 1100 -27.39 -0.94 -0.50
CA LEU A 1100 -26.32 -1.43 0.36
C LEU A 1100 -26.84 -1.56 1.80
N GLY A 1101 -26.23 -2.47 2.57
CA GLY A 1101 -26.44 -2.51 4.01
C GLY A 1101 -25.83 -1.30 4.70
N SER A 1102 -26.26 -1.00 5.92
CA SER A 1102 -25.74 0.10 6.75
C SER A 1102 -24.68 -0.35 7.74
N GLY A 1103 -23.59 0.41 7.82
CA GLY A 1103 -22.52 0.13 8.76
C GLY A 1103 -22.99 0.29 10.21
N GLY A 1104 -22.55 -0.63 11.06
CA GLY A 1104 -22.84 -0.62 12.48
C GLY A 1104 -21.83 0.19 13.27
N GLY A 1105 -21.77 -0.03 14.57
CA GLY A 1105 -20.79 0.59 15.47
C GLY A 1105 -19.33 0.35 15.10
N TYR A 1106 -19.01 -0.88 14.67
CA TYR A 1106 -17.62 -1.35 14.53
C TYR A 1106 -17.36 -2.14 13.23
N ALA A 1107 -18.35 -2.26 12.36
CA ALA A 1107 -18.27 -3.11 11.18
C ALA A 1107 -18.94 -2.46 9.97
N ARG A 1108 -18.32 -2.65 8.80
CA ARG A 1108 -18.90 -2.24 7.51
C ARG A 1108 -20.04 -3.17 7.16
N ALA A 1109 -20.97 -2.65 6.39
CA ALA A 1109 -22.07 -3.44 5.90
C ALA A 1109 -21.75 -4.26 4.66
N GLY A 1110 -22.64 -5.18 4.33
CA GLY A 1110 -22.62 -5.89 3.07
C GLY A 1110 -23.02 -5.03 1.86
N GLY A 1111 -22.42 -5.34 0.72
CA GLY A 1111 -22.70 -4.70 -0.57
C GLY A 1111 -24.04 -5.13 -1.18
N ALA A 1112 -24.27 -4.78 -2.45
CA ALA A 1112 -25.52 -5.11 -3.14
C ALA A 1112 -25.25 -5.88 -4.43
N VAL A 1113 -25.89 -7.05 -4.53
CA VAL A 1113 -25.93 -7.93 -5.70
C VAL A 1113 -27.32 -7.85 -6.33
N PHE A 1114 -27.36 -7.48 -7.60
CA PHE A 1114 -28.55 -7.51 -8.44
C PHE A 1114 -28.23 -8.23 -9.75
N LEU A 1115 -28.76 -9.44 -9.90
CA LEU A 1115 -28.53 -10.28 -11.07
C LEU A 1115 -29.87 -10.62 -11.72
N THR A 1116 -29.99 -10.33 -13.02
CA THR A 1116 -31.12 -10.75 -13.85
C THR A 1116 -30.64 -11.81 -14.82
N ILE A 1117 -30.91 -13.07 -14.54
CA ILE A 1117 -30.52 -14.24 -15.32
C ILE A 1117 -31.75 -14.70 -16.09
N THR A 1118 -31.64 -14.81 -17.41
CA THR A 1118 -32.77 -15.27 -18.24
C THR A 1118 -32.89 -16.80 -18.20
N GLY A 1119 -31.75 -17.50 -18.06
CA GLY A 1119 -31.68 -18.95 -17.94
C GLY A 1119 -31.64 -19.48 -16.50
N GLN A 1120 -30.97 -20.62 -16.32
CA GLN A 1120 -30.80 -21.32 -15.04
C GLN A 1120 -29.67 -20.71 -14.21
N LEU A 1121 -29.81 -20.70 -12.88
CA LEU A 1121 -28.74 -20.44 -11.93
C LEU A 1121 -28.34 -21.77 -11.25
N VAL A 1122 -27.11 -22.22 -11.44
CA VAL A 1122 -26.51 -23.34 -10.71
C VAL A 1122 -25.49 -22.77 -9.73
N HIS A 1123 -25.75 -22.85 -8.43
CA HIS A 1123 -24.93 -22.22 -7.39
C HIS A 1123 -24.42 -23.25 -6.38
N ASN A 1124 -23.13 -23.57 -6.46
CA ASN A 1124 -22.40 -24.47 -5.55
C ASN A 1124 -21.29 -23.74 -4.75
N GLY A 1125 -21.07 -22.45 -5.03
CA GLY A 1125 -20.05 -21.62 -4.38
C GLY A 1125 -20.61 -20.70 -3.29
N LEU A 1126 -20.00 -19.52 -3.15
CA LEU A 1126 -20.43 -18.49 -2.20
C LEU A 1126 -21.07 -17.30 -2.93
N MET A 1127 -22.25 -16.87 -2.50
CA MET A 1127 -22.81 -15.58 -2.82
C MET A 1127 -23.05 -14.82 -1.51
N SER A 1128 -22.26 -13.78 -1.28
CA SER A 1128 -22.19 -13.11 0.03
C SER A 1128 -22.42 -11.62 -0.10
N GLY A 1129 -23.45 -11.14 0.61
CA GLY A 1129 -23.69 -9.74 0.90
C GLY A 1129 -23.57 -9.48 2.39
N ASP A 1130 -22.65 -10.16 3.09
CA ASP A 1130 -22.52 -10.07 4.54
C ASP A 1130 -21.82 -8.77 4.99
N SER A 1131 -22.12 -8.34 6.22
CA SER A 1131 -21.25 -7.42 6.94
C SER A 1131 -19.92 -8.10 7.34
N VAL A 1132 -18.88 -7.31 7.63
CA VAL A 1132 -17.61 -7.86 8.15
C VAL A 1132 -17.66 -7.97 9.68
N THR A 1133 -17.28 -9.11 10.24
CA THR A 1133 -17.32 -9.37 11.68
C THR A 1133 -16.07 -8.85 12.40
N PHE A 1134 -16.22 -7.80 13.21
CA PHE A 1134 -15.17 -7.26 14.11
C PHE A 1134 -15.67 -7.04 15.56
N GLY A 1135 -16.47 -7.98 16.09
CA GLY A 1135 -17.05 -7.87 17.44
C GLY A 1135 -18.35 -7.03 17.52
N TYR A 1136 -18.98 -7.01 18.70
CA TYR A 1136 -20.33 -6.47 18.93
C TYR A 1136 -20.37 -4.93 19.02
N PRO A 1137 -21.35 -4.22 18.41
CA PRO A 1137 -22.34 -4.66 17.42
C PRO A 1137 -21.95 -4.37 15.95
N THR A 1138 -22.41 -5.25 15.06
CA THR A 1138 -22.00 -5.37 13.66
C THR A 1138 -22.76 -4.44 12.70
N GLY A 1139 -22.25 -4.29 11.48
CA GLY A 1139 -23.04 -3.74 10.37
C GLY A 1139 -24.18 -4.69 10.00
N SER A 1140 -25.12 -4.19 9.21
CA SER A 1140 -26.11 -5.08 8.62
C SER A 1140 -25.53 -5.75 7.37
N GLY A 1141 -26.01 -6.95 7.04
CA GLY A 1141 -25.94 -7.46 5.68
C GLY A 1141 -26.48 -6.46 4.66
N GLY A 1142 -26.15 -6.70 3.40
CA GLY A 1142 -26.58 -5.92 2.24
C GLY A 1142 -27.72 -6.57 1.47
N SER A 1143 -27.78 -6.31 0.17
CA SER A 1143 -28.84 -6.84 -0.69
C SER A 1143 -28.35 -7.97 -1.58
N ILE A 1144 -29.16 -9.02 -1.71
CA ILE A 1144 -29.06 -9.97 -2.81
C ILE A 1144 -30.44 -10.07 -3.46
N TRP A 1145 -30.54 -9.62 -4.71
CA TRP A 1145 -31.73 -9.77 -5.53
C TRP A 1145 -31.38 -10.50 -6.83
N LEU A 1146 -31.94 -11.68 -6.97
CA LEU A 1146 -31.76 -12.56 -8.12
C LEU A 1146 -33.09 -12.74 -8.85
N THR A 1147 -33.05 -12.68 -10.17
CA THR A 1147 -34.13 -13.13 -11.05
C THR A 1147 -33.54 -14.22 -11.93
N PHE A 1148 -34.20 -15.38 -12.03
CA PHE A 1148 -33.74 -16.54 -12.82
C PHE A 1148 -34.94 -17.40 -13.24
N ALA A 1149 -34.76 -18.28 -14.23
CA ALA A 1149 -35.79 -19.23 -14.63
C ALA A 1149 -35.91 -20.42 -13.65
N SER A 1150 -34.77 -20.94 -13.20
CA SER A 1150 -34.69 -22.03 -12.20
C SER A 1150 -33.38 -21.95 -11.41
N LEU A 1151 -33.37 -22.46 -10.17
CA LEU A 1151 -32.21 -22.48 -9.28
C LEU A 1151 -31.88 -23.92 -8.85
N PHE A 1152 -30.60 -24.29 -8.94
CA PHE A 1152 -30.03 -25.58 -8.49
C PHE A 1152 -28.74 -25.35 -7.70
N GLY A 1153 -28.30 -26.36 -6.94
CA GLY A 1153 -27.01 -26.40 -6.27
C GLY A 1153 -27.08 -26.33 -4.74
N GLU A 1154 -25.95 -26.59 -4.09
CA GLU A 1154 -25.79 -26.68 -2.62
C GLU A 1154 -25.00 -25.49 -2.03
N GLY A 1155 -24.79 -24.44 -2.83
CA GLY A 1155 -23.98 -23.29 -2.46
C GLY A 1155 -24.67 -22.38 -1.44
N VAL A 1156 -23.88 -21.52 -0.81
CA VAL A 1156 -24.36 -20.61 0.24
C VAL A 1156 -24.74 -19.27 -0.38
N ILE A 1157 -25.97 -18.81 -0.14
CA ILE A 1157 -26.42 -17.45 -0.41
C ILE A 1157 -26.74 -16.78 0.93
N ARG A 1158 -26.03 -15.71 1.27
CA ARG A 1158 -26.18 -15.05 2.57
C ARG A 1158 -25.98 -13.54 2.49
N ALA A 1159 -26.70 -12.82 3.35
CA ALA A 1159 -26.59 -11.37 3.53
C ALA A 1159 -26.82 -11.04 5.01
N ASN A 1160 -25.83 -11.35 5.84
CA ASN A 1160 -25.89 -11.32 7.31
C ASN A 1160 -25.37 -9.99 7.91
#